data_AF-A0A165PJM3-F1
#
_entry.id   AF-A0A165PJM3-F1
#
_cell.length_a   1.000
_cell.length_b   1.000
_cell.length_c   1.000
_cell.angle_alpha   90.00
_cell.angle_beta   90.00
_cell.angle_gamma   90.00
#
_symmetry.space_group_name_H-M   'P 1'
#
loop_
_entity.id
_entity.type
_entity.pdbx_description
1 polymer ?
#
loop_
_entity_poly.entity_id
_entity_poly.type
_entity_poly.pdbx_seq_one_letter_code
_entity_poly.pdbx_strand_id
1 'polypeptide(L)'
;MCTALRLPDLTRKPMLLKFFNSDDTLHLPLLVQAFDAAKHDDHGVAALMIIWARLCVDEGYRCHVFDDWLKFLVISHAIDWRRCDCCIVAGLHLVTIILSTFLEDLSWRIVDDVLPTLLETLAHTKDDNLVHELCLRIIDRLASAIYCDLKTEGSALEFMRTLVQHVPRMHYPAAVKVIMRSLIICTVALYTQKDSSIAHHDELLIDLFVGLLRFGYPRSRRLALRWLANSIKDMSDRPWRPGYFLSAQKRVGALPAPLRAQMEEYGWESCDSVRLARCIEGFCDAFTGFTIKRDLRSLALRLFCIITEDPRCVRFDDFFARRTGIGKRQPRHYGVDCDTWPEILDHCSLAVRDVSRRDLLAAIPEHILRSRTALDVSDVFTLTRAISARDRTKLADTARSIMRRSSCEPFLSYAIAMVTSKMLEKSRIRDFYDSDHAAYHHALAQNIMSGFYPLIINADGIALGDGGVWADVARSAFSLRDLCLEYLDAAPPDACERCSVLEVYIAIRLFIWGPDEPETLSDELKDTIEEWRVAVTLNEKLWGGYFRHEIGGLGELILDRLIPASKMWRQPLRRIFASDEQHDAEEDFEADFDPPGERTFSKAELLHWQRRVFAPLEGDPPLDWSEMPRKVLESFAHPKLRPFDVHECASCKIRTILVRRCGRCRAQWYCEPECQLKDWGEHKLTCVPYVRRRGGAFPTHNAS
;
A
#
# COMPACT_ATOMS: atom_id res chain seq x y z
N MET A 1 18.99 45.38 8.24
CA MET A 1 18.11 45.33 7.06
C MET A 1 16.72 45.95 7.28
N CYS A 2 15.94 45.58 8.31
CA CYS A 2 14.60 46.15 8.53
C CYS A 2 14.58 47.69 8.53
N THR A 3 15.58 48.33 9.15
CA THR A 3 15.75 49.80 9.14
C THR A 3 15.97 50.36 7.72
N ALA A 4 16.77 49.67 6.90
CA ALA A 4 17.06 50.06 5.52
C ALA A 4 15.80 49.94 4.64
N LEU A 5 15.01 48.89 4.85
CA LEU A 5 13.73 48.66 4.15
C LEU A 5 12.55 49.45 4.76
N ARG A 6 12.80 50.25 5.81
CA ARG A 6 11.78 50.99 6.57
C ARG A 6 10.61 50.12 7.04
N LEU A 7 10.89 48.85 7.35
CA LEU A 7 9.90 47.91 7.83
C LEU A 7 9.53 48.21 9.29
N PRO A 8 8.25 48.09 9.67
CA PRO A 8 7.83 48.24 11.06
C PRO A 8 8.37 47.08 11.93
N ASP A 9 8.27 47.20 13.25
CA ASP A 9 8.67 46.13 14.18
C ASP A 9 7.75 44.91 14.03
N LEU A 10 8.12 43.98 13.14
CA LEU A 10 7.37 42.77 12.80
C LEU A 10 7.23 41.80 14.00
N THR A 11 7.88 42.06 15.13
CA THR A 11 7.70 41.27 16.37
C THR A 11 6.42 41.63 17.13
N ARG A 12 5.72 42.70 16.73
CA ARG A 12 4.50 43.20 17.41
C ARG A 12 3.26 43.06 16.53
N LYS A 13 2.19 42.44 17.05
CA LYS A 13 0.90 42.26 16.34
C LYS A 13 0.35 43.54 15.70
N PRO A 14 0.30 44.70 16.40
CA PRO A 14 -0.26 45.93 15.81
C PRO A 14 0.57 46.46 14.63
N MET A 15 1.88 46.23 14.67
CA MET A 15 2.81 46.66 13.63
C MET A 15 2.75 45.75 12.41
N LEU A 16 2.57 44.44 12.63
CA LEU A 16 2.31 43.47 11.57
C LEU A 16 0.94 43.72 10.90
N LEU A 17 -0.10 44.00 11.69
CA LEU A 17 -1.39 44.45 11.16
C LEU A 17 -1.26 45.73 10.34
N LYS A 18 -0.47 46.70 10.81
CA LYS A 18 -0.21 47.94 10.05
C LYS A 18 0.47 47.64 8.72
N PHE A 19 1.40 46.70 8.70
CA PHE A 19 2.11 46.26 7.51
C PHE A 19 1.18 45.57 6.48
N PHE A 20 0.27 44.70 6.94
CA PHE A 20 -0.69 44.04 6.04
C PHE A 20 -1.85 44.95 5.61
N ASN A 21 -2.16 46.02 6.35
CA ASN A 21 -3.17 47.00 5.94
C ASN A 21 -2.57 48.16 5.10
N SER A 22 -1.24 48.24 4.96
CA SER A 22 -0.61 49.11 3.98
C SER A 22 -0.63 48.46 2.60
N ASP A 23 -0.71 49.28 1.55
CA ASP A 23 -0.88 48.83 0.16
C ASP A 23 0.18 47.78 -0.24
N ASP A 24 -0.27 46.52 -0.41
CA ASP A 24 0.58 45.35 -0.71
C ASP A 24 1.40 45.55 -2.00
N THR A 25 0.93 46.42 -2.89
CA THR A 25 1.61 46.80 -4.14
C THR A 25 2.96 47.49 -3.93
N LEU A 26 3.26 48.01 -2.73
CA LEU A 26 4.52 48.70 -2.43
C LEU A 26 5.56 47.80 -1.73
N HIS A 27 5.15 46.88 -0.87
CA HIS A 27 6.08 46.17 0.01
C HIS A 27 6.75 44.96 -0.65
N LEU A 28 6.04 44.23 -1.49
CA LEU A 28 6.57 43.05 -2.15
C LEU A 28 7.66 43.40 -3.19
N PRO A 29 7.50 44.41 -4.07
CA PRO A 29 8.58 44.84 -4.98
C PRO A 29 9.83 45.32 -4.24
N LEU A 30 9.67 45.98 -3.09
CA LEU A 30 10.79 46.40 -2.25
C LEU A 30 11.59 45.21 -1.70
N LEU A 31 10.91 44.12 -1.30
CA LEU A 31 11.57 42.90 -0.83
C LEU A 31 12.31 42.19 -1.98
N VAL A 32 11.76 42.20 -3.20
CA VAL A 32 12.45 41.67 -4.39
C VAL A 32 13.68 42.52 -4.73
N GLN A 33 13.57 43.86 -4.74
CA GLN A 33 14.72 44.74 -4.94
C GLN A 33 15.79 44.55 -3.87
N ALA A 34 15.38 44.33 -2.62
CA ALA A 34 16.30 44.03 -1.52
C ALA A 34 17.06 42.72 -1.77
N PHE A 35 16.38 41.70 -2.29
CA PHE A 35 17.02 40.46 -2.70
C PHE A 35 18.04 40.71 -3.82
N ASP A 36 17.66 41.41 -4.89
CA ASP A 36 18.57 41.67 -6.02
C ASP A 36 19.84 42.41 -5.59
N ALA A 37 19.72 43.33 -4.64
CA ALA A 37 20.84 44.05 -4.05
C ALA A 37 21.71 43.16 -3.14
N ALA A 38 21.09 42.20 -2.44
CA ALA A 38 21.74 41.33 -1.46
C ALA A 38 22.14 39.94 -1.98
N LYS A 39 21.80 39.56 -3.22
CA LYS A 39 21.95 38.17 -3.72
C LYS A 39 23.37 37.59 -3.69
N HIS A 40 24.39 38.45 -3.56
CA HIS A 40 25.80 38.08 -3.42
C HIS A 40 26.33 38.21 -1.98
N ASP A 41 25.52 38.69 -1.05
CA ASP A 41 25.80 38.77 0.39
C ASP A 41 24.94 37.76 1.15
N ASP A 42 25.55 36.66 1.58
CA ASP A 42 24.86 35.57 2.26
C ASP A 42 24.11 36.03 3.52
N HIS A 43 24.65 36.98 4.29
CA HIS A 43 23.98 37.47 5.48
C HIS A 43 22.80 38.40 5.15
N GLY A 44 22.92 39.15 4.05
CA GLY A 44 21.81 39.93 3.48
C GLY A 44 20.65 39.04 3.05
N VAL A 45 20.94 37.95 2.33
CA VAL A 45 19.93 36.94 1.94
C VAL A 45 19.34 36.26 3.17
N ALA A 46 20.17 35.83 4.13
CA ALA A 46 19.71 35.20 5.37
C ALA A 46 18.74 36.11 6.14
N ALA A 47 19.08 37.39 6.28
CA ALA A 47 18.22 38.37 6.93
C ALA A 47 16.87 38.52 6.20
N LEU A 48 16.83 38.34 4.87
CA LEU A 48 15.61 38.47 4.08
C LEU A 48 14.72 37.26 4.29
N MET A 49 15.31 36.05 4.30
CA MET A 49 14.61 34.81 4.58
C MET A 49 13.98 34.84 5.98
N ILE A 50 14.67 35.37 7.00
CA ILE A 50 14.11 35.54 8.35
C ILE A 50 12.94 36.54 8.35
N ILE A 51 13.04 37.64 7.60
CA ILE A 51 11.94 38.60 7.46
C ILE A 51 10.73 37.92 6.82
N TRP A 52 10.93 37.19 5.72
CA TRP A 52 9.87 36.43 5.06
C TRP A 52 9.28 35.36 5.99
N ALA A 53 10.10 34.62 6.73
CA ALA A 53 9.64 33.60 7.66
C ALA A 53 8.71 34.20 8.73
N ARG A 54 9.03 35.39 9.23
CA ARG A 54 8.17 36.13 10.18
C ARG A 54 6.84 36.54 9.58
N LEU A 55 6.84 36.99 8.33
CA LEU A 55 5.63 37.39 7.63
C LEU A 55 4.74 36.16 7.32
N CYS A 56 5.35 35.04 6.98
CA CYS A 56 4.66 33.78 6.62
C CYS A 56 4.05 33.04 7.82
N VAL A 57 4.27 33.50 9.06
CA VAL A 57 3.52 33.02 10.23
C VAL A 57 2.02 33.27 10.07
N ASP A 58 1.63 34.32 9.35
CA ASP A 58 0.24 34.55 8.96
C ASP A 58 -0.11 33.75 7.69
N GLU A 59 -1.13 32.90 7.77
CA GLU A 59 -1.51 32.03 6.64
C GLU A 59 -2.08 32.82 5.46
N GLY A 60 -2.86 33.88 5.74
CA GLY A 60 -3.43 34.72 4.68
C GLY A 60 -2.35 35.45 3.89
N TYR A 61 -1.36 36.04 4.58
CA TYR A 61 -0.23 36.68 3.91
C TYR A 61 0.65 35.68 3.17
N ARG A 62 0.87 34.48 3.73
CA ARG A 62 1.67 33.42 3.09
C ARG A 62 1.11 33.06 1.72
N CYS A 63 -0.20 32.85 1.60
CA CYS A 63 -0.84 32.57 0.30
C CYS A 63 -0.57 33.70 -0.69
N HIS A 64 -0.84 34.95 -0.29
CA HIS A 64 -0.67 36.12 -1.15
C HIS A 64 0.79 36.34 -1.59
N VAL A 65 1.74 36.10 -0.67
CA VAL A 65 3.17 36.22 -0.98
C VAL A 65 3.58 35.18 -1.99
N PHE A 66 3.11 33.95 -1.98
CA PHE A 66 3.67 32.90 -2.86
C PHE A 66 2.90 32.63 -4.14
N ASP A 67 1.92 33.47 -4.49
CA ASP A 67 1.16 33.37 -5.75
C ASP A 67 2.04 33.60 -7.00
N ASP A 68 3.19 34.27 -6.89
CA ASP A 68 4.10 34.59 -8.01
C ASP A 68 5.35 33.67 -8.04
N TRP A 69 5.76 33.24 -9.25
CA TRP A 69 6.77 32.20 -9.49
C TRP A 69 8.20 32.62 -9.12
N LEU A 70 8.50 33.92 -9.13
CA LEU A 70 9.85 34.44 -8.89
C LEU A 70 10.40 34.14 -7.47
N LYS A 71 9.56 33.66 -6.54
CA LYS A 71 9.87 33.60 -5.11
C LYS A 71 10.45 32.27 -4.65
N PHE A 72 10.15 31.17 -5.34
CA PHE A 72 10.75 29.88 -5.02
C PHE A 72 12.20 29.79 -5.51
N LEU A 73 12.54 30.44 -6.62
CA LEU A 73 13.93 30.60 -7.07
C LEU A 73 14.80 31.31 -6.01
N VAL A 74 14.24 32.29 -5.29
CA VAL A 74 14.93 32.97 -4.20
C VAL A 74 15.21 32.02 -3.04
N ILE A 75 14.27 31.14 -2.71
CA ILE A 75 14.44 30.11 -1.69
C ILE A 75 15.54 29.14 -2.11
N SER A 76 15.48 28.62 -3.35
CA SER A 76 16.49 27.71 -3.90
C SER A 76 17.88 28.33 -3.87
N HIS A 77 18.00 29.61 -4.23
CA HIS A 77 19.25 30.37 -4.15
C HIS A 77 19.78 30.53 -2.72
N ALA A 78 18.88 30.67 -1.74
CA ALA A 78 19.24 30.81 -0.33
C ALA A 78 19.70 29.49 0.30
N ILE A 79 19.13 28.36 -0.13
CA ILE A 79 19.47 27.04 0.39
C ILE A 79 20.58 26.32 -0.38
N ASP A 80 21.15 26.94 -1.43
CA ASP A 80 22.27 26.36 -2.20
C ASP A 80 23.45 26.04 -1.27
N TRP A 81 23.98 24.82 -1.38
CA TRP A 81 25.05 24.28 -0.52
C TRP A 81 26.36 25.08 -0.54
N ARG A 82 26.56 25.94 -1.53
CA ARG A 82 27.75 26.80 -1.65
C ARG A 82 27.65 28.07 -0.79
N ARG A 83 26.48 28.33 -0.19
CA ARG A 83 26.22 29.46 0.70
C ARG A 83 26.69 29.15 2.12
N CYS A 84 26.83 30.19 2.95
CA CYS A 84 27.09 29.99 4.37
C CYS A 84 25.87 29.39 5.11
N ASP A 85 26.13 28.67 6.20
CA ASP A 85 25.09 27.96 6.97
C ASP A 85 23.99 28.88 7.49
N CYS A 86 24.30 30.14 7.81
CA CYS A 86 23.30 31.13 8.24
C CYS A 86 22.23 31.36 7.15
N CYS A 87 22.67 31.46 5.89
CA CYS A 87 21.78 31.65 4.75
C CYS A 87 20.94 30.39 4.50
N ILE A 88 21.58 29.22 4.51
CA ILE A 88 20.91 27.94 4.29
C ILE A 88 19.86 27.69 5.38
N VAL A 89 20.24 27.80 6.66
CA VAL A 89 19.33 27.62 7.81
C VAL A 89 18.16 28.59 7.74
N ALA A 90 18.39 29.86 7.38
CA ALA A 90 17.32 30.84 7.25
C ALA A 90 16.34 30.49 6.11
N GLY A 91 16.85 30.05 4.96
CA GLY A 91 16.04 29.58 3.83
C GLY A 91 15.23 28.34 4.17
N LEU A 92 15.86 27.32 4.76
CA LEU A 92 15.19 26.10 5.20
C LEU A 92 14.13 26.38 6.27
N HIS A 93 14.42 27.26 7.23
CA HIS A 93 13.45 27.69 8.25
C HIS A 93 12.21 28.32 7.60
N LEU A 94 12.39 29.21 6.61
CA LEU A 94 11.27 29.76 5.85
C LEU A 94 10.43 28.65 5.21
N VAL A 95 11.04 27.67 4.56
CA VAL A 95 10.31 26.53 3.94
C VAL A 95 9.52 25.74 5.00
N THR A 96 10.11 25.48 6.18
CA THR A 96 9.37 24.80 7.25
C THR A 96 8.16 25.59 7.75
N ILE A 97 8.24 26.93 7.77
CA ILE A 97 7.10 27.79 8.11
C ILE A 97 6.05 27.76 7.00
N ILE A 98 6.46 27.77 5.72
CA ILE A 98 5.52 27.66 4.60
C ILE A 98 4.71 26.37 4.70
N LEU A 99 5.39 25.25 5.00
CA LEU A 99 4.79 23.91 5.17
C LEU A 99 4.12 23.68 6.54
N SER A 100 4.06 24.69 7.41
CA SER A 100 3.49 24.55 8.77
C SER A 100 1.96 24.46 8.78
N THR A 101 1.29 25.01 7.76
CA THR A 101 -0.14 24.79 7.50
C THR A 101 -0.29 24.22 6.11
N PHE A 102 -1.25 23.31 5.94
CA PHE A 102 -1.42 22.56 4.72
C PHE A 102 -2.03 23.46 3.63
N LEU A 103 -1.20 23.84 2.65
CA LEU A 103 -1.60 24.58 1.45
C LEU A 103 -1.10 23.81 0.22
N GLU A 104 -2.06 23.20 -0.48
CA GLU A 104 -1.87 22.27 -1.60
C GLU A 104 -0.95 22.83 -2.68
N ASP A 105 -1.33 23.98 -3.27
CA ASP A 105 -0.61 24.60 -4.40
C ASP A 105 0.84 24.97 -4.05
N LEU A 106 1.09 25.38 -2.81
CA LEU A 106 2.43 25.78 -2.38
C LEU A 106 3.35 24.57 -2.18
N SER A 107 2.80 23.43 -1.75
CA SER A 107 3.57 22.21 -1.51
C SER A 107 4.14 21.68 -2.83
N TRP A 108 3.35 21.70 -3.91
CA TRP A 108 3.80 21.28 -5.23
C TRP A 108 4.82 22.25 -5.85
N ARG A 109 4.66 23.56 -5.66
CA ARG A 109 5.70 24.52 -6.10
C ARG A 109 7.04 24.29 -5.38
N ILE A 110 7.01 23.91 -4.09
CA ILE A 110 8.24 23.54 -3.36
C ILE A 110 8.85 22.26 -3.95
N VAL A 111 8.02 21.27 -4.33
CA VAL A 111 8.50 20.07 -5.02
C VAL A 111 9.19 20.42 -6.35
N ASP A 112 8.57 21.25 -7.17
CA ASP A 112 9.09 21.57 -8.50
C ASP A 112 10.36 22.45 -8.44
N ASP A 113 10.35 23.52 -7.63
CA ASP A 113 11.36 24.56 -7.69
C ASP A 113 12.45 24.45 -6.62
N VAL A 114 12.16 23.83 -5.47
CA VAL A 114 13.03 23.87 -4.27
C VAL A 114 13.62 22.50 -3.93
N LEU A 115 12.87 21.41 -4.11
CA LEU A 115 13.30 20.06 -3.74
C LEU A 115 14.64 19.64 -4.39
N PRO A 116 14.93 19.91 -5.68
CA PRO A 116 16.22 19.54 -6.26
C PRO A 116 17.41 20.20 -5.53
N THR A 117 17.31 21.50 -5.22
CA THR A 117 18.36 22.19 -4.46
C THR A 117 18.42 21.72 -3.02
N LEU A 118 17.28 21.45 -2.39
CA LEU A 118 17.20 20.87 -1.04
C LEU A 118 17.97 19.55 -0.95
N LEU A 119 17.77 18.64 -1.92
CA LEU A 119 18.44 17.34 -1.96
C LEU A 119 19.93 17.47 -2.25
N GLU A 120 20.33 18.40 -3.12
CA GLU A 120 21.73 18.72 -3.36
C GLU A 120 22.40 19.22 -2.07
N THR A 121 21.74 20.10 -1.33
CA THR A 121 22.22 20.64 -0.06
C THR A 121 22.32 19.58 1.03
N LEU A 122 21.32 18.71 1.13
CA LEU A 122 21.36 17.57 2.03
C LEU A 122 22.54 16.63 1.71
N ALA A 123 22.85 16.40 0.43
CA ALA A 123 23.96 15.54 0.01
C ALA A 123 25.35 16.12 0.33
N HIS A 124 25.49 17.45 0.41
CA HIS A 124 26.76 18.14 0.69
C HIS A 124 26.96 18.52 2.16
N THR A 125 25.92 18.42 2.99
CA THR A 125 25.98 18.74 4.42
C THR A 125 26.80 17.67 5.15
N LYS A 126 27.84 18.08 5.88
CA LYS A 126 28.88 17.17 6.40
C LYS A 126 28.61 16.55 7.77
N ASP A 127 27.52 16.88 8.45
CA ASP A 127 27.26 16.45 9.84
C ASP A 127 25.76 16.27 10.12
N ASP A 128 25.43 15.58 11.23
CA ASP A 128 24.08 15.58 11.83
C ASP A 128 23.83 16.92 12.54
N ASN A 129 23.50 17.93 11.73
CA ASN A 129 23.36 19.31 12.16
C ASN A 129 21.97 19.87 11.83
N LEU A 130 21.73 21.15 12.10
CA LEU A 130 20.45 21.82 11.90
C LEU A 130 20.04 21.86 10.43
N VAL A 131 21.00 22.02 9.51
CA VAL A 131 20.72 22.00 8.06
C VAL A 131 20.17 20.62 7.69
N HIS A 132 20.83 19.56 8.14
CA HIS A 132 20.38 18.18 7.96
C HIS A 132 18.96 17.99 8.52
N GLU A 133 18.75 18.34 9.79
CA GLU A 133 17.48 18.21 10.51
C GLU A 133 16.32 18.93 9.79
N LEU A 134 16.54 20.16 9.32
CA LEU A 134 15.52 20.93 8.62
C LEU A 134 15.22 20.36 7.23
N CYS A 135 16.23 19.94 6.46
CA CYS A 135 16.03 19.29 5.16
C CYS A 135 15.17 18.03 5.30
N LEU A 136 15.48 17.17 6.27
CA LEU A 136 14.71 15.95 6.54
C LEU A 136 13.26 16.25 6.93
N ARG A 137 13.06 17.24 7.79
CA ARG A 137 11.72 17.68 8.18
C ARG A 137 10.91 18.20 6.98
N ILE A 138 11.53 18.92 6.06
CA ILE A 138 10.86 19.42 4.84
C ILE A 138 10.41 18.24 3.97
N ILE A 139 11.28 17.25 3.73
CA ILE A 139 10.96 16.07 2.90
C ILE A 139 9.80 15.27 3.49
N ASP A 140 9.79 15.04 4.82
CA ASP A 140 8.70 14.33 5.50
C ASP A 140 7.37 15.11 5.42
N ARG A 141 7.42 16.44 5.55
CA ARG A 141 6.25 17.31 5.41
C ARG A 141 5.70 17.34 3.99
N LEU A 142 6.56 17.36 2.98
CA LEU A 142 6.15 17.29 1.58
C LEU A 142 5.47 15.95 1.27
N ALA A 143 6.02 14.83 1.73
CA ALA A 143 5.38 13.53 1.55
C ALA A 143 4.00 13.46 2.23
N SER A 144 3.89 13.99 3.45
CA SER A 144 2.60 14.10 4.15
C SER A 144 1.61 14.99 3.42
N ALA A 145 2.10 16.08 2.79
CA ALA A 145 1.26 16.97 2.00
C ALA A 145 0.72 16.26 0.74
N ILE A 146 1.58 15.54 0.03
CA ILE A 146 1.21 14.73 -1.14
C ILE A 146 0.14 13.70 -0.77
N TYR A 147 0.26 13.06 0.40
CA TYR A 147 -0.74 12.10 0.88
C TYR A 147 -2.14 12.70 1.04
N CYS A 148 -2.23 13.95 1.48
CA CYS A 148 -3.49 14.64 1.67
C CYS A 148 -4.11 15.18 0.36
N ASP A 149 -3.31 15.41 -0.69
CA ASP A 149 -3.73 16.04 -1.95
C ASP A 149 -3.15 15.34 -3.19
N LEU A 150 -3.62 14.12 -3.45
CA LEU A 150 -3.35 13.45 -4.72
C LEU A 150 -4.37 13.88 -5.78
N LYS A 151 -4.24 15.09 -6.31
CA LYS A 151 -4.99 15.47 -7.53
C LYS A 151 -4.38 14.85 -8.79
N THR A 152 -3.08 14.51 -8.79
CA THR A 152 -2.38 13.97 -9.96
C THR A 152 -1.36 12.89 -9.58
N GLU A 153 -1.68 11.63 -9.94
CA GLU A 153 -0.79 10.45 -9.85
C GLU A 153 0.64 10.75 -10.36
N GLY A 154 0.75 11.46 -11.49
CA GLY A 154 2.03 11.80 -12.11
C GLY A 154 2.95 12.66 -11.23
N SER A 155 2.40 13.57 -10.43
CA SER A 155 3.20 14.46 -9.58
C SER A 155 3.78 13.70 -8.37
N ALA A 156 3.03 12.74 -7.82
CA ALA A 156 3.54 11.86 -6.77
C ALA A 156 4.67 10.95 -7.29
N LEU A 157 4.53 10.42 -8.50
CA LEU A 157 5.58 9.63 -9.15
C LEU A 157 6.84 10.46 -9.43
N GLU A 158 6.70 11.71 -9.89
CA GLU A 158 7.85 12.60 -10.12
C GLU A 158 8.57 12.96 -8.81
N PHE A 159 7.82 13.23 -7.74
CA PHE A 159 8.38 13.43 -6.41
C PHE A 159 9.18 12.21 -5.96
N MET A 160 8.59 11.01 -6.05
CA MET A 160 9.28 9.76 -5.72
C MET A 160 10.55 9.60 -6.55
N ARG A 161 10.47 9.77 -7.87
CA ARG A 161 11.62 9.68 -8.79
C ARG A 161 12.73 10.63 -8.38
N THR A 162 12.40 11.88 -8.08
CA THR A 162 13.35 12.91 -7.66
C THR A 162 14.08 12.52 -6.38
N LEU A 163 13.36 11.99 -5.39
CA LEU A 163 13.99 11.48 -4.16
C LEU A 163 14.94 10.31 -4.46
N VAL A 164 14.49 9.34 -5.25
CA VAL A 164 15.26 8.12 -5.56
C VAL A 164 16.55 8.42 -6.33
N GLN A 165 16.52 9.35 -7.28
CA GLN A 165 17.71 9.79 -8.02
C GLN A 165 18.83 10.33 -7.12
N HIS A 166 18.48 10.89 -5.96
CA HIS A 166 19.45 11.48 -5.04
C HIS A 166 19.97 10.49 -4.00
N VAL A 167 19.32 9.34 -3.79
CA VAL A 167 19.74 8.32 -2.81
C VAL A 167 21.22 7.91 -2.93
N PRO A 168 21.81 7.68 -4.13
CA PRO A 168 23.21 7.29 -4.25
C PRO A 168 24.22 8.32 -3.71
N ARG A 169 23.81 9.60 -3.67
CA ARG A 169 24.59 10.74 -3.21
C ARG A 169 24.42 11.00 -1.71
N MET A 170 23.49 10.30 -1.04
CA MET A 170 23.28 10.42 0.39
C MET A 170 24.34 9.63 1.16
N HIS A 171 24.90 10.28 2.18
CA HIS A 171 25.94 9.71 3.04
C HIS A 171 25.40 9.29 4.42
N TYR A 172 24.20 9.75 4.81
CA TYR A 172 23.64 9.54 6.14
C TYR A 172 22.46 8.57 6.11
N PRO A 173 22.43 7.57 7.02
CA PRO A 173 21.29 6.66 7.15
C PRO A 173 19.96 7.39 7.43
N ALA A 174 20.00 8.47 8.22
CA ALA A 174 18.83 9.30 8.57
C ALA A 174 18.12 9.87 7.33
N ALA A 175 18.88 10.40 6.37
CA ALA A 175 18.33 10.96 5.15
C ALA A 175 17.59 9.92 4.32
N VAL A 176 18.20 8.74 4.15
CA VAL A 176 17.56 7.70 3.35
C VAL A 176 16.40 7.07 4.10
N LYS A 177 16.45 7.01 5.43
CA LYS A 177 15.27 6.66 6.22
C LYS A 177 14.12 7.63 5.90
N VAL A 178 14.33 8.94 5.97
CA VAL A 178 13.25 9.89 5.63
C VAL A 178 12.75 9.70 4.20
N ILE A 179 13.65 9.50 3.23
CA ILE A 179 13.27 9.20 1.84
C ILE A 179 12.39 7.95 1.78
N MET A 180 12.79 6.83 2.38
CA MET A 180 12.00 5.59 2.33
C MET A 180 10.63 5.75 2.98
N ARG A 181 10.54 6.48 4.11
CA ARG A 181 9.25 6.83 4.72
C ARG A 181 8.39 7.66 3.77
N SER A 182 8.98 8.65 3.10
CA SER A 182 8.27 9.44 2.09
C SER A 182 7.76 8.57 0.93
N LEU A 183 8.56 7.61 0.46
CA LEU A 183 8.13 6.64 -0.55
C LEU A 183 6.96 5.75 -0.05
N ILE A 184 6.98 5.34 1.23
CA ILE A 184 5.85 4.60 1.85
C ILE A 184 4.59 5.45 1.79
N ILE A 185 4.67 6.68 2.26
CA ILE A 185 3.54 7.61 2.32
C ILE A 185 2.94 7.79 0.92
N CYS A 186 3.78 8.07 -0.09
CA CYS A 186 3.35 8.23 -1.48
C CYS A 186 2.76 6.93 -2.07
N THR A 187 3.34 5.76 -1.78
CA THR A 187 2.83 4.47 -2.26
C THR A 187 1.44 4.16 -1.71
N VAL A 188 1.21 4.41 -0.41
CA VAL A 188 -0.10 4.21 0.21
C VAL A 188 -1.11 5.18 -0.38
N ALA A 189 -0.71 6.43 -0.56
CA ALA A 189 -1.50 7.46 -1.20
C ALA A 189 -2.00 7.07 -2.60
N LEU A 190 -1.09 6.63 -3.46
CA LEU A 190 -1.41 6.13 -4.80
C LEU A 190 -2.39 4.95 -4.76
N TYR A 191 -2.22 4.03 -3.81
CA TYR A 191 -3.10 2.87 -3.66
C TYR A 191 -4.52 3.22 -3.21
N THR A 192 -4.70 4.22 -2.34
CA THR A 192 -6.04 4.61 -1.86
C THR A 192 -6.94 5.19 -2.96
N GLN A 193 -6.37 5.54 -4.12
CA GLN A 193 -7.13 5.99 -5.28
C GLN A 193 -7.72 4.78 -6.02
N LYS A 194 -9.01 4.51 -5.80
CA LYS A 194 -9.75 3.37 -6.37
C LYS A 194 -9.80 3.31 -7.91
N ASP A 195 -9.27 4.30 -8.63
CA ASP A 195 -9.36 4.46 -10.09
C ASP A 195 -8.03 4.26 -10.85
N SER A 196 -6.90 3.96 -10.18
CA SER A 196 -5.63 3.78 -10.90
C SER A 196 -5.55 2.40 -11.57
N SER A 197 -6.19 2.25 -12.73
CA SER A 197 -5.94 1.13 -13.66
C SER A 197 -4.57 1.21 -14.35
N ILE A 198 -3.67 2.06 -13.85
CA ILE A 198 -2.40 2.40 -14.49
C ILE A 198 -1.29 1.64 -13.77
N ALA A 199 -0.78 0.59 -14.42
CA ALA A 199 0.48 -0.02 -14.02
C ALA A 199 1.59 1.04 -14.07
N HIS A 200 2.19 1.35 -12.93
CA HIS A 200 3.29 2.32 -12.87
C HIS A 200 4.59 1.68 -13.37
N HIS A 201 4.92 1.92 -14.63
CA HIS A 201 6.16 1.44 -15.23
C HIS A 201 7.27 2.49 -15.16
N ASP A 202 7.71 2.82 -13.94
CA ASP A 202 8.93 3.62 -13.72
C ASP A 202 10.10 2.68 -13.41
N GLU A 203 11.03 2.55 -14.36
CA GLU A 203 12.20 1.66 -14.28
C GLU A 203 13.07 1.94 -13.06
N LEU A 204 13.28 3.22 -12.71
CA LEU A 204 14.14 3.61 -11.59
C LEU A 204 13.52 3.20 -10.26
N LEU A 205 12.20 3.41 -10.11
CA LEU A 205 11.46 2.99 -8.93
C LEU A 205 11.42 1.46 -8.84
N ILE A 206 11.14 0.75 -9.94
CA ILE A 206 11.19 -0.72 -10.00
C ILE A 206 12.54 -1.22 -9.51
N ASP A 207 13.64 -0.69 -10.07
CA ASP A 207 14.98 -1.11 -9.69
C ASP A 207 15.28 -0.81 -8.21
N LEU A 208 14.84 0.34 -7.68
CA LEU A 208 14.99 0.62 -6.25
C LEU A 208 14.23 -0.40 -5.39
N PHE A 209 12.95 -0.63 -5.67
CA PHE A 209 12.12 -1.53 -4.87
C PHE A 209 12.62 -2.97 -4.96
N VAL A 210 13.06 -3.44 -6.12
CA VAL A 210 13.73 -4.74 -6.26
C VAL A 210 15.05 -4.76 -5.48
N GLY A 211 15.81 -3.67 -5.48
CA GLY A 211 17.00 -3.50 -4.63
C GLY A 211 16.68 -3.57 -3.13
N LEU A 212 15.54 -3.02 -2.69
CA LEU A 212 15.09 -3.10 -1.30
C LEU A 212 14.76 -4.52 -0.87
N LEU A 213 14.25 -5.39 -1.78
CA LEU A 213 14.08 -6.83 -1.49
C LEU A 213 15.40 -7.51 -1.11
N ARG A 214 16.54 -6.94 -1.55
CA ARG A 214 17.88 -7.46 -1.25
C ARG A 214 18.48 -6.91 0.03
N PHE A 215 18.37 -5.60 0.22
CA PHE A 215 19.18 -4.91 1.23
C PHE A 215 18.35 -4.26 2.33
N GLY A 216 17.04 -4.16 2.19
CA GLY A 216 16.19 -3.48 3.17
C GLY A 216 15.77 -4.34 4.35
N TYR A 217 15.41 -3.70 5.46
CA TYR A 217 14.69 -4.35 6.57
C TYR A 217 13.31 -4.88 6.12
N PRO A 218 12.71 -5.84 6.85
CA PRO A 218 11.40 -6.42 6.52
C PRO A 218 10.34 -5.37 6.14
N ARG A 219 10.26 -4.26 6.88
CA ARG A 219 9.31 -3.17 6.58
C ARG A 219 9.51 -2.52 5.20
N SER A 220 10.77 -2.28 4.81
CA SER A 220 11.12 -1.76 3.47
C SER A 220 10.89 -2.79 2.37
N ARG A 221 11.15 -4.07 2.67
CA ARG A 221 10.89 -5.18 1.74
C ARG A 221 9.40 -5.38 1.48
N ARG A 222 8.58 -5.26 2.52
CA ARG A 222 7.12 -5.28 2.41
C ARG A 222 6.60 -4.12 1.57
N LEU A 223 7.10 -2.91 1.80
CA LEU A 223 6.78 -1.75 0.96
C LEU A 223 7.13 -2.04 -0.51
N ALA A 224 8.32 -2.57 -0.76
CA ALA A 224 8.77 -2.90 -2.10
C ALA A 224 7.85 -3.92 -2.77
N LEU A 225 7.49 -5.01 -2.09
CA LEU A 225 6.56 -5.99 -2.63
C LEU A 225 5.17 -5.37 -2.91
N ARG A 226 4.66 -4.52 -2.01
CA ARG A 226 3.38 -3.83 -2.22
C ARG A 226 3.42 -2.95 -3.47
N TRP A 227 4.47 -2.15 -3.64
CA TRP A 227 4.62 -1.29 -4.80
C TRP A 227 4.76 -2.10 -6.08
N LEU A 228 5.65 -3.11 -6.10
CA LEU A 228 5.89 -3.96 -7.28
C LEU A 228 4.63 -4.73 -7.70
N ALA A 229 3.84 -5.21 -6.75
CA ALA A 229 2.57 -5.88 -7.01
C ALA A 229 1.49 -4.94 -7.57
N ASN A 230 1.57 -3.63 -7.32
CA ASN A 230 0.69 -2.64 -7.95
C ASN A 230 1.23 -2.17 -9.31
N SER A 231 2.53 -2.35 -9.58
CA SER A 231 3.17 -1.98 -10.85
C SER A 231 3.01 -3.04 -11.94
N ILE A 232 2.48 -4.23 -11.61
CA ILE A 232 2.08 -5.23 -12.60
C ILE A 232 0.67 -4.92 -13.13
N LYS A 233 0.45 -5.17 -14.42
CA LYS A 233 -0.90 -5.09 -14.99
C LYS A 233 -1.74 -6.21 -14.43
N ASP A 234 -3.01 -5.93 -14.14
CA ASP A 234 -3.95 -6.97 -13.73
C ASP A 234 -4.05 -8.04 -14.84
N MET A 235 -3.59 -9.25 -14.52
CA MET A 235 -3.64 -10.42 -15.41
C MET A 235 -4.90 -11.26 -15.16
N SER A 236 -5.74 -10.89 -14.18
CA SER A 236 -6.96 -11.61 -13.79
C SER A 236 -8.05 -11.59 -14.86
N ASP A 237 -7.95 -10.69 -15.84
CA ASP A 237 -8.90 -10.52 -16.94
C ASP A 237 -8.87 -11.64 -18.00
N ARG A 238 -8.02 -12.67 -17.87
CA ARG A 238 -8.00 -13.80 -18.82
C ARG A 238 -9.08 -14.83 -18.45
N PRO A 239 -10.22 -14.91 -19.18
CA PRO A 239 -11.25 -15.88 -18.83
C PRO A 239 -10.75 -17.30 -19.08
N TRP A 240 -10.79 -18.16 -18.05
CA TRP A 240 -10.48 -19.59 -18.19
C TRP A 240 -11.25 -20.21 -19.35
N ARG A 241 -10.55 -20.95 -20.23
CA ARG A 241 -11.16 -21.62 -21.39
C ARG A 241 -10.95 -23.13 -21.32
N PRO A 242 -11.91 -23.91 -20.77
CA PRO A 242 -11.78 -25.37 -20.68
C PRO A 242 -11.48 -26.05 -22.03
N GLY A 243 -12.03 -25.51 -23.13
CA GLY A 243 -11.76 -26.03 -24.46
C GLY A 243 -10.30 -25.87 -24.90
N TYR A 244 -9.64 -24.78 -24.52
CA TYR A 244 -8.21 -24.60 -24.77
C TYR A 244 -7.43 -25.66 -23.99
N PHE A 245 -7.71 -25.79 -22.69
CA PHE A 245 -7.05 -26.75 -21.80
C PHE A 245 -7.18 -28.19 -22.29
N LEU A 246 -8.38 -28.64 -22.66
CA LEU A 246 -8.58 -30.01 -23.16
C LEU A 246 -7.88 -30.22 -24.52
N SER A 247 -7.80 -29.19 -25.36
CA SER A 247 -7.01 -29.27 -26.60
C SER A 247 -5.50 -29.32 -26.33
N ALA A 248 -5.04 -28.61 -25.30
CA ALA A 248 -3.65 -28.65 -24.85
C ALA A 248 -3.30 -30.00 -24.21
N GLN A 249 -4.20 -30.57 -23.43
CA GLN A 249 -4.05 -31.89 -22.82
C GLN A 249 -3.89 -32.99 -23.89
N LYS A 250 -4.64 -32.93 -24.99
CA LYS A 250 -4.44 -33.83 -26.14
C LYS A 250 -3.07 -33.70 -26.80
N ARG A 251 -2.36 -32.62 -26.54
CA ARG A 251 -0.99 -32.33 -27.02
C ARG A 251 0.05 -32.49 -25.91
N VAL A 252 -0.24 -33.14 -24.78
CA VAL A 252 0.77 -33.37 -23.73
C VAL A 252 1.96 -34.20 -24.25
N GLY A 253 1.73 -35.06 -25.26
CA GLY A 253 2.80 -35.73 -26.02
C GLY A 253 3.73 -34.80 -26.81
N ALA A 254 3.43 -33.50 -26.87
CA ALA A 254 4.27 -32.45 -27.43
C ALA A 254 4.93 -31.56 -26.35
N LEU A 255 4.73 -31.85 -25.05
CA LEU A 255 5.53 -31.23 -23.99
C LEU A 255 7.01 -31.62 -24.17
N PRO A 256 7.94 -30.69 -23.85
CA PRO A 256 9.36 -31.00 -23.72
C PRO A 256 9.60 -32.26 -22.88
N ALA A 257 10.55 -33.10 -23.30
CA ALA A 257 10.86 -34.36 -22.62
C ALA A 257 11.15 -34.21 -21.11
N PRO A 258 11.88 -33.18 -20.64
CA PRO A 258 12.12 -33.00 -19.20
C PRO A 258 10.83 -32.78 -18.38
N LEU A 259 9.89 -31.98 -18.92
CA LEU A 259 8.62 -31.70 -18.26
C LEU A 259 7.73 -32.95 -18.18
N ARG A 260 7.75 -33.76 -19.24
CA ARG A 260 7.01 -35.02 -19.26
C ARG A 260 7.59 -36.02 -18.27
N ALA A 261 8.91 -36.14 -18.20
CA ALA A 261 9.58 -37.03 -17.25
C ALA A 261 9.20 -36.69 -15.80
N GLN A 262 9.11 -35.41 -15.44
CA GLN A 262 8.65 -35.00 -14.10
C GLN A 262 7.19 -35.42 -13.82
N MET A 263 6.29 -35.29 -14.79
CA MET A 263 4.90 -35.75 -14.65
C MET A 263 4.82 -37.29 -14.54
N GLU A 264 5.64 -38.01 -15.28
CA GLU A 264 5.72 -39.47 -15.24
C GLU A 264 6.30 -39.96 -13.90
N GLU A 265 7.34 -39.30 -13.39
CA GLU A 265 7.97 -39.60 -12.09
C GLU A 265 7.02 -39.38 -10.91
N TYR A 266 6.22 -38.30 -10.95
CA TYR A 266 5.19 -38.05 -9.94
C TYR A 266 4.04 -39.07 -10.01
N GLY A 267 3.74 -39.57 -11.21
CA GLY A 267 2.61 -40.46 -11.49
C GLY A 267 1.60 -39.77 -12.39
N TRP A 268 1.54 -40.25 -13.63
CA TRP A 268 0.74 -39.63 -14.69
C TRP A 268 -0.75 -39.45 -14.34
N GLU A 269 -1.37 -40.47 -13.76
CA GLU A 269 -2.79 -40.45 -13.39
C GLU A 269 -3.09 -39.55 -12.17
N SER A 270 -2.05 -39.23 -11.39
CA SER A 270 -2.10 -38.34 -10.23
C SER A 270 -1.86 -36.87 -10.62
N CYS A 271 -1.43 -36.60 -11.85
CA CYS A 271 -1.24 -35.25 -12.35
C CYS A 271 -2.56 -34.48 -12.41
N ASP A 272 -2.51 -33.20 -12.07
CA ASP A 272 -3.68 -32.35 -11.91
C ASP A 272 -4.40 -32.11 -13.24
N SER A 273 -3.63 -31.88 -14.30
CA SER A 273 -4.19 -31.66 -15.64
C SER A 273 -4.88 -32.91 -16.19
N VAL A 274 -4.32 -34.10 -15.94
CA VAL A 274 -4.87 -35.38 -16.40
C VAL A 274 -6.17 -35.68 -15.68
N ARG A 275 -6.16 -35.60 -14.35
CA ARG A 275 -7.32 -35.86 -13.50
C ARG A 275 -8.45 -34.86 -13.76
N LEU A 276 -8.15 -33.56 -13.86
CA LEU A 276 -9.16 -32.54 -14.16
C LEU A 276 -9.75 -32.75 -15.57
N ALA A 277 -8.92 -33.05 -16.57
CA ALA A 277 -9.41 -33.33 -17.91
C ALA A 277 -10.40 -34.50 -17.90
N ARG A 278 -10.03 -35.63 -17.28
CA ARG A 278 -10.92 -36.79 -17.08
C ARG A 278 -12.24 -36.39 -16.41
N CYS A 279 -12.19 -35.58 -15.35
CA CYS A 279 -13.39 -35.14 -14.64
C CYS A 279 -14.28 -34.23 -15.50
N ILE A 280 -13.70 -33.31 -16.29
CA ILE A 280 -14.47 -32.46 -17.21
C ILE A 280 -15.14 -33.29 -18.32
N GLU A 281 -14.45 -34.29 -18.85
CA GLU A 281 -15.02 -35.21 -19.84
C GLU A 281 -16.15 -36.03 -19.22
N GLY A 282 -15.93 -36.62 -18.04
CA GLY A 282 -16.94 -37.34 -17.28
C GLY A 282 -18.16 -36.48 -16.93
N PHE A 283 -17.96 -35.20 -16.62
CA PHE A 283 -19.03 -34.22 -16.39
C PHE A 283 -19.88 -34.03 -17.65
N CYS A 284 -19.25 -33.79 -18.81
CA CYS A 284 -19.96 -33.64 -20.08
C CYS A 284 -20.71 -34.92 -20.48
N ASP A 285 -20.11 -36.09 -20.26
CA ASP A 285 -20.71 -37.39 -20.56
C ASP A 285 -21.93 -37.67 -19.66
N ALA A 286 -21.84 -37.30 -18.38
CA ALA A 286 -22.96 -37.42 -17.44
C ALA A 286 -24.16 -36.58 -17.90
N PHE A 287 -23.92 -35.34 -18.33
CA PHE A 287 -24.98 -34.48 -18.88
C PHE A 287 -25.53 -34.99 -20.21
N THR A 288 -24.66 -35.51 -21.10
CA THR A 288 -25.11 -36.13 -22.35
C THR A 288 -26.03 -37.31 -22.06
N GLY A 289 -25.63 -38.20 -21.13
CA GLY A 289 -26.46 -39.32 -20.67
C GLY A 289 -27.78 -38.87 -20.06
N PHE A 290 -27.77 -37.80 -19.26
CA PHE A 290 -28.98 -37.19 -18.71
C PHE A 290 -29.92 -36.66 -19.80
N THR A 291 -29.41 -35.98 -20.82
CA THR A 291 -30.26 -35.44 -21.89
C THR A 291 -30.99 -36.53 -22.69
N ILE A 292 -30.39 -37.73 -22.74
CA ILE A 292 -30.97 -38.92 -23.37
C ILE A 292 -31.97 -39.62 -22.43
N LYS A 293 -31.56 -39.91 -21.19
CA LYS A 293 -32.33 -40.75 -20.25
C LYS A 293 -33.37 -39.98 -19.44
N ARG A 294 -33.17 -38.66 -19.26
CA ARG A 294 -33.94 -37.76 -18.38
C ARG A 294 -34.01 -38.25 -16.93
N ASP A 295 -32.97 -38.95 -16.47
CA ASP A 295 -32.86 -39.46 -15.11
C ASP A 295 -31.95 -38.54 -14.27
N LEU A 296 -32.59 -37.66 -13.51
CA LEU A 296 -31.90 -36.70 -12.64
C LEU A 296 -31.17 -37.40 -11.48
N ARG A 297 -31.69 -38.51 -10.95
CA ARG A 297 -31.05 -39.23 -9.84
C ARG A 297 -29.77 -39.89 -10.31
N SER A 298 -29.79 -40.55 -11.48
CA SER A 298 -28.58 -41.11 -12.06
C SER A 298 -27.55 -40.03 -12.41
N LEU A 299 -27.99 -38.86 -12.89
CA LEU A 299 -27.11 -37.71 -13.10
C LEU A 299 -26.45 -37.29 -11.77
N ALA A 300 -27.24 -37.08 -10.73
CA ALA A 300 -26.75 -36.64 -9.43
C ALA A 300 -25.71 -37.62 -8.87
N LEU A 301 -26.01 -38.92 -8.81
CA LEU A 301 -25.06 -39.91 -8.27
C LEU A 301 -23.74 -39.95 -9.07
N ARG A 302 -23.81 -39.79 -10.40
CA ARG A 302 -22.60 -39.71 -11.24
C ARG A 302 -21.82 -38.42 -11.01
N LEU A 303 -22.51 -37.29 -10.91
CA LEU A 303 -21.90 -35.99 -10.64
C LEU A 303 -21.24 -35.95 -9.26
N PHE A 304 -21.83 -36.60 -8.25
CA PHE A 304 -21.22 -36.70 -6.93
C PHE A 304 -19.82 -37.29 -7.01
N CYS A 305 -19.65 -38.45 -7.67
CA CYS A 305 -18.33 -39.08 -7.85
C CYS A 305 -17.33 -38.13 -8.53
N ILE A 306 -17.76 -37.46 -9.59
CA ILE A 306 -16.92 -36.54 -10.38
C ILE A 306 -16.52 -35.30 -9.57
N ILE A 307 -17.45 -34.70 -8.82
CA ILE A 307 -17.21 -33.53 -7.98
C ILE A 307 -16.27 -33.87 -6.83
N THR A 308 -16.46 -35.03 -6.21
CA THR A 308 -15.58 -35.46 -5.12
C THR A 308 -14.17 -35.77 -5.62
N GLU A 309 -13.99 -36.17 -6.87
CA GLU A 309 -12.67 -36.42 -7.46
C GLU A 309 -11.95 -35.14 -7.88
N ASP A 310 -12.66 -34.19 -8.50
CA ASP A 310 -12.16 -32.83 -8.74
C ASP A 310 -13.31 -31.79 -8.71
N PRO A 311 -13.39 -30.92 -7.70
CA PRO A 311 -14.46 -29.94 -7.64
C PRO A 311 -14.43 -28.88 -8.76
N ARG A 312 -13.28 -28.65 -9.41
CA ARG A 312 -13.13 -27.61 -10.44
C ARG A 312 -13.82 -27.98 -11.75
N CYS A 313 -14.18 -29.24 -11.94
CA CYS A 313 -14.79 -29.74 -13.17
C CYS A 313 -16.20 -29.20 -13.45
N VAL A 314 -16.91 -28.70 -12.42
CA VAL A 314 -18.28 -28.20 -12.55
C VAL A 314 -18.27 -26.77 -13.07
N ARG A 315 -18.55 -26.62 -14.37
CA ARG A 315 -18.68 -25.32 -15.04
C ARG A 315 -19.83 -25.35 -16.05
N PHE A 316 -20.70 -24.35 -15.98
CA PHE A 316 -21.85 -24.19 -16.88
C PHE A 316 -21.61 -23.01 -17.83
N ASP A 317 -20.61 -23.13 -18.69
CA ASP A 317 -20.18 -22.09 -19.64
C ASP A 317 -20.54 -22.43 -21.10
N ASP A 318 -20.13 -21.57 -22.04
CA ASP A 318 -20.33 -21.80 -23.48
C ASP A 318 -19.64 -23.07 -24.00
N PHE A 319 -18.61 -23.56 -23.29
CA PHE A 319 -17.95 -24.81 -23.66
C PHE A 319 -18.82 -26.01 -23.27
N PHE A 320 -19.39 -26.01 -22.06
CA PHE A 320 -20.36 -27.01 -21.61
C PHE A 320 -21.52 -27.18 -22.61
N ALA A 321 -22.15 -26.09 -23.03
CA ALA A 321 -23.28 -26.13 -23.96
C ALA A 321 -22.91 -26.73 -25.33
N ARG A 322 -21.69 -26.45 -25.82
CA ARG A 322 -21.18 -26.99 -27.08
C ARG A 322 -20.82 -28.47 -26.99
N ARG A 323 -20.11 -28.87 -25.92
CA ARG A 323 -19.57 -30.23 -25.79
C ARG A 323 -20.64 -31.27 -25.48
N THR A 324 -21.67 -30.90 -24.74
CA THR A 324 -22.81 -31.78 -24.43
C THR A 324 -23.84 -31.84 -25.57
N GLY A 325 -23.73 -30.98 -26.59
CA GLY A 325 -24.73 -30.89 -27.67
C GLY A 325 -26.08 -30.30 -27.24
N ILE A 326 -26.17 -29.77 -26.01
CA ILE A 326 -27.37 -29.16 -25.45
C ILE A 326 -27.74 -27.86 -26.18
N GLY A 327 -26.74 -27.12 -26.67
CA GLY A 327 -26.94 -25.85 -27.34
C GLY A 327 -27.56 -24.80 -26.40
N LYS A 328 -28.54 -24.03 -26.88
CA LYS A 328 -29.24 -23.00 -26.08
C LYS A 328 -30.41 -23.56 -25.24
N ARG A 329 -30.59 -24.88 -25.19
CA ARG A 329 -31.70 -25.49 -24.46
C ARG A 329 -31.47 -25.36 -22.95
N GLN A 330 -32.52 -24.98 -22.23
CA GLN A 330 -32.55 -24.90 -20.77
C GLN A 330 -32.97 -26.23 -20.13
N PRO A 331 -32.68 -26.47 -18.84
CA PRO A 331 -33.06 -27.69 -18.13
C PRO A 331 -34.54 -28.08 -18.24
N ARG A 332 -35.46 -27.10 -18.28
CA ARG A 332 -36.90 -27.32 -18.52
C ARG A 332 -37.22 -28.17 -19.76
N HIS A 333 -36.41 -28.07 -20.81
CA HIS A 333 -36.58 -28.89 -22.03
C HIS A 333 -36.35 -30.38 -21.78
N TYR A 334 -35.66 -30.71 -20.70
CA TYR A 334 -35.31 -32.06 -20.28
C TYR A 334 -36.12 -32.54 -19.07
N GLY A 335 -37.15 -31.78 -18.67
CA GLY A 335 -38.08 -32.16 -17.60
C GLY A 335 -37.64 -31.78 -16.18
N VAL A 336 -36.71 -30.83 -16.03
CA VAL A 336 -36.31 -30.30 -14.72
C VAL A 336 -36.84 -28.88 -14.57
N ASP A 337 -37.50 -28.59 -13.46
CA ASP A 337 -38.13 -27.29 -13.22
C ASP A 337 -37.13 -26.22 -12.75
N CYS A 338 -36.14 -25.90 -13.61
CA CYS A 338 -35.22 -24.79 -13.40
C CYS A 338 -34.85 -24.07 -14.70
N ASP A 339 -34.55 -22.78 -14.59
CA ASP A 339 -34.34 -21.88 -15.73
C ASP A 339 -32.88 -21.85 -16.18
N THR A 340 -31.95 -22.13 -15.26
CA THR A 340 -30.50 -22.10 -15.54
C THR A 340 -29.84 -23.44 -15.23
N TRP A 341 -28.81 -23.80 -16.00
CA TRP A 341 -28.05 -25.02 -15.77
C TRP A 341 -27.40 -25.09 -14.38
N PRO A 342 -26.86 -24.00 -13.78
CA PRO A 342 -26.39 -24.02 -12.40
C PRO A 342 -27.44 -24.44 -11.36
N GLU A 343 -28.71 -24.07 -11.53
CA GLU A 343 -29.81 -24.47 -10.63
C GLU A 343 -30.05 -25.98 -10.62
N ILE A 344 -29.61 -26.71 -11.66
CA ILE A 344 -29.75 -28.17 -11.69
C ILE A 344 -29.05 -28.84 -10.49
N LEU A 345 -28.02 -28.21 -9.92
CA LEU A 345 -27.34 -28.71 -8.72
C LEU A 345 -28.29 -28.75 -7.51
N ASP A 346 -29.19 -27.77 -7.37
CA ASP A 346 -30.19 -27.77 -6.30
C ASP A 346 -31.20 -28.91 -6.50
N HIS A 347 -31.56 -29.22 -7.75
CA HIS A 347 -32.42 -30.36 -8.07
C HIS A 347 -31.70 -31.71 -7.88
N CYS A 348 -30.41 -31.81 -8.23
CA CYS A 348 -29.58 -32.97 -7.91
C CYS A 348 -29.50 -33.18 -6.39
N SER A 349 -29.33 -32.09 -5.63
CA SER A 349 -29.35 -32.10 -4.16
C SER A 349 -30.65 -32.69 -3.62
N LEU A 350 -31.81 -32.29 -4.15
CA LEU A 350 -33.12 -32.82 -3.75
C LEU A 350 -33.31 -34.29 -4.15
N ALA A 351 -32.89 -34.66 -5.36
CA ALA A 351 -33.09 -36.01 -5.91
C ALA A 351 -32.34 -37.11 -5.15
N VAL A 352 -31.30 -36.75 -4.38
CA VAL A 352 -30.49 -37.70 -3.61
C VAL A 352 -30.81 -37.74 -2.12
N ARG A 353 -31.59 -36.79 -1.56
CA ARG A 353 -31.82 -36.66 -0.11
C ARG A 353 -32.39 -37.90 0.56
N ASP A 354 -33.34 -38.55 -0.12
CA ASP A 354 -34.09 -39.69 0.44
C ASP A 354 -33.57 -41.04 -0.09
N VAL A 355 -32.38 -41.06 -0.70
CA VAL A 355 -31.80 -42.27 -1.28
C VAL A 355 -31.25 -43.17 -0.17
N SER A 356 -31.64 -44.46 -0.20
CA SER A 356 -31.13 -45.42 0.78
C SER A 356 -29.62 -45.66 0.62
N ARG A 357 -28.91 -45.94 1.72
CA ARG A 357 -27.46 -46.24 1.67
C ARG A 357 -27.15 -47.43 0.76
N ARG A 358 -28.04 -48.42 0.69
CA ARG A 358 -27.91 -49.57 -0.22
C ARG A 358 -27.89 -49.12 -1.68
N ASP A 359 -28.78 -48.20 -2.05
CA ASP A 359 -28.83 -47.67 -3.42
C ASP A 359 -27.63 -46.74 -3.71
N LEU A 360 -27.13 -46.01 -2.71
CA LEU A 360 -25.89 -45.23 -2.86
C LEU A 360 -24.71 -46.15 -3.17
N LEU A 361 -24.53 -47.23 -2.40
CA LEU A 361 -23.45 -48.21 -2.62
C LEU A 361 -23.58 -48.96 -3.95
N ALA A 362 -24.80 -49.08 -4.49
CA ALA A 362 -25.02 -49.66 -5.82
C ALA A 362 -24.54 -48.75 -6.96
N ALA A 363 -24.46 -47.44 -6.73
CA ALA A 363 -24.13 -46.45 -7.75
C ALA A 363 -22.77 -45.74 -7.54
N ILE A 364 -22.31 -45.66 -6.29
CA ILE A 364 -21.10 -44.94 -5.88
C ILE A 364 -20.11 -45.96 -5.30
N PRO A 365 -18.85 -45.97 -5.77
CA PRO A 365 -17.82 -46.82 -5.20
C PRO A 365 -17.65 -46.61 -3.69
N GLU A 366 -17.51 -47.71 -2.94
CA GLU A 366 -17.46 -47.67 -1.46
C GLU A 366 -16.35 -46.76 -0.92
N HIS A 367 -15.18 -46.72 -1.58
CA HIS A 367 -14.06 -45.86 -1.18
C HIS A 367 -14.33 -44.35 -1.37
N ILE A 368 -15.28 -43.98 -2.25
CA ILE A 368 -15.73 -42.59 -2.46
C ILE A 368 -16.83 -42.26 -1.45
N LEU A 369 -17.81 -43.17 -1.29
CA LEU A 369 -18.92 -42.95 -0.38
C LEU A 369 -18.47 -42.94 1.09
N ARG A 370 -17.53 -43.81 1.48
CA ARG A 370 -17.03 -43.97 2.86
C ARG A 370 -18.21 -44.02 3.86
N SER A 371 -18.19 -43.19 4.90
CA SER A 371 -19.25 -43.06 5.91
C SER A 371 -20.39 -42.11 5.51
N ARG A 372 -20.35 -41.50 4.33
CA ARG A 372 -21.32 -40.46 3.91
C ARG A 372 -22.74 -41.00 3.79
N THR A 373 -23.68 -40.17 4.20
CA THR A 373 -25.12 -40.36 4.07
C THR A 373 -25.66 -39.68 2.82
N ALA A 374 -26.93 -39.93 2.50
CA ALA A 374 -27.65 -39.23 1.43
C ALA A 374 -27.68 -37.71 1.63
N LEU A 375 -27.72 -37.26 2.90
CA LEU A 375 -27.67 -35.85 3.25
C LEU A 375 -26.30 -35.24 2.97
N ASP A 376 -25.21 -35.96 3.25
CA ASP A 376 -23.85 -35.48 2.95
C ASP A 376 -23.63 -35.35 1.43
N VAL A 377 -24.11 -36.34 0.66
CA VAL A 377 -24.13 -36.28 -0.81
C VAL A 377 -24.95 -35.07 -1.30
N SER A 378 -26.10 -34.81 -0.68
CA SER A 378 -26.96 -33.65 -0.96
C SER A 378 -26.28 -32.31 -0.65
N ASP A 379 -25.49 -32.25 0.43
CA ASP A 379 -24.77 -31.07 0.86
C ASP A 379 -23.65 -30.71 -0.13
N VAL A 380 -22.95 -31.69 -0.71
CA VAL A 380 -21.91 -31.44 -1.73
C VAL A 380 -22.44 -30.60 -2.89
N PHE A 381 -23.62 -30.93 -3.43
CA PHE A 381 -24.23 -30.13 -4.50
C PHE A 381 -24.57 -28.71 -4.06
N THR A 382 -25.09 -28.56 -2.83
CA THR A 382 -25.43 -27.25 -2.27
C THR A 382 -24.18 -26.39 -2.09
N LEU A 383 -23.08 -26.99 -1.66
CA LEU A 383 -21.78 -26.34 -1.50
C LEU A 383 -21.16 -25.98 -2.87
N THR A 384 -21.22 -26.86 -3.87
CA THR A 384 -20.79 -26.56 -5.24
C THR A 384 -21.57 -25.38 -5.84
N ARG A 385 -22.87 -25.32 -5.56
CA ARG A 385 -23.74 -24.19 -5.97
C ARG A 385 -23.33 -22.89 -5.28
N ALA A 386 -23.03 -22.94 -3.99
CA ALA A 386 -22.56 -21.80 -3.21
C ALA A 386 -21.21 -21.28 -3.72
N ILE A 387 -20.27 -22.17 -4.05
CA ILE A 387 -18.98 -21.81 -4.68
C ILE A 387 -19.21 -21.11 -6.02
N SER A 388 -20.05 -21.69 -6.88
CA SER A 388 -20.30 -21.17 -8.22
C SER A 388 -20.95 -19.77 -8.22
N ALA A 389 -21.82 -19.49 -7.24
CA ALA A 389 -22.43 -18.17 -7.07
C ALA A 389 -21.67 -17.22 -6.13
N ARG A 390 -20.59 -17.69 -5.49
CA ARG A 390 -19.94 -16.99 -4.37
C ARG A 390 -20.94 -16.60 -3.26
N ASP A 391 -21.92 -17.47 -2.99
CA ASP A 391 -23.00 -17.23 -2.02
C ASP A 391 -22.57 -17.61 -0.59
N ARG A 392 -22.14 -16.59 0.16
CA ARG A 392 -21.72 -16.72 1.56
C ARG A 392 -22.85 -17.13 2.50
N THR A 393 -24.08 -16.69 2.22
CA THR A 393 -25.25 -16.98 3.07
C THR A 393 -25.60 -18.45 2.96
N LYS A 394 -25.70 -18.96 1.72
CA LYS A 394 -25.98 -20.37 1.46
C LYS A 394 -24.91 -21.29 2.05
N LEU A 395 -23.63 -20.91 1.92
CA LEU A 395 -22.54 -21.63 2.55
C LEU A 395 -22.71 -21.70 4.07
N ALA A 396 -22.99 -20.57 4.73
CA ALA A 396 -23.15 -20.52 6.18
C ALA A 396 -24.36 -21.34 6.67
N ASP A 397 -25.46 -21.35 5.93
CA ASP A 397 -26.64 -22.17 6.23
C ASP A 397 -26.32 -23.66 6.15
N THR A 398 -25.66 -24.08 5.07
CA THR A 398 -25.26 -25.48 4.87
C THR A 398 -24.25 -25.92 5.92
N ALA A 399 -23.25 -25.07 6.23
CA ALA A 399 -22.27 -25.34 7.29
C ALA A 399 -22.95 -25.59 8.64
N ARG A 400 -23.90 -24.73 9.05
CA ARG A 400 -24.68 -24.91 10.29
C ARG A 400 -25.47 -26.21 10.29
N SER A 401 -26.03 -26.61 9.15
CA SER A 401 -26.76 -27.87 8.99
C SER A 401 -25.85 -29.09 9.15
N ILE A 402 -24.68 -29.09 8.53
CA ILE A 402 -23.66 -30.15 8.65
C ILE A 402 -23.21 -30.30 10.11
N MET A 403 -22.87 -29.17 10.76
CA MET A 403 -22.44 -29.16 12.16
C MET A 403 -23.50 -29.69 13.13
N ARG A 404 -24.78 -29.32 12.94
CA ARG A 404 -25.89 -29.84 13.78
C ARG A 404 -26.05 -31.35 13.68
N ARG A 405 -25.71 -31.94 12.53
CA ARG A 405 -25.75 -33.38 12.29
C ARG A 405 -24.48 -34.10 12.74
N SER A 406 -23.48 -33.37 13.24
CA SER A 406 -22.14 -33.91 13.57
C SER A 406 -21.50 -34.66 12.40
N SER A 407 -21.76 -34.20 11.17
CA SER A 407 -21.12 -34.76 9.97
C SER A 407 -19.75 -34.12 9.76
N CYS A 408 -18.76 -34.92 9.36
CA CYS A 408 -17.40 -34.48 9.06
C CYS A 408 -17.17 -34.35 7.55
N GLU A 409 -18.14 -33.85 6.78
CA GLU A 409 -18.02 -33.75 5.30
C GLU A 409 -16.81 -32.88 4.89
N PRO A 410 -15.73 -33.47 4.35
CA PRO A 410 -14.50 -32.72 4.02
C PRO A 410 -14.70 -31.66 2.93
N PHE A 411 -15.74 -31.81 2.09
CA PHE A 411 -16.08 -30.83 1.06
C PHE A 411 -16.52 -29.47 1.63
N LEU A 412 -17.03 -29.43 2.87
CA LEU A 412 -17.42 -28.18 3.53
C LEU A 412 -16.22 -27.24 3.67
N SER A 413 -15.11 -27.76 4.17
CA SER A 413 -13.91 -26.97 4.38
C SER A 413 -13.40 -26.41 3.04
N TYR A 414 -13.40 -27.23 1.97
CA TYR A 414 -13.05 -26.76 0.62
C TYR A 414 -13.95 -25.59 0.18
N ALA A 415 -15.27 -25.72 0.36
CA ALA A 415 -16.21 -24.66 0.01
C ALA A 415 -16.00 -23.38 0.83
N ILE A 416 -15.63 -23.49 2.10
CA ILE A 416 -15.25 -22.35 2.94
C ILE A 416 -14.03 -21.64 2.35
N ALA A 417 -12.97 -22.37 2.00
CA ALA A 417 -11.76 -21.79 1.42
C ALA A 417 -12.06 -21.03 0.11
N MET A 418 -12.94 -21.57 -0.74
CA MET A 418 -13.25 -20.97 -2.05
C MET A 418 -14.18 -19.74 -2.00
N VAL A 419 -15.01 -19.62 -0.97
CA VAL A 419 -16.05 -18.56 -0.86
C VAL A 419 -15.63 -17.44 0.10
N THR A 420 -14.83 -17.78 1.11
CA THR A 420 -14.33 -16.81 2.09
C THR A 420 -13.02 -16.19 1.62
N SER A 421 -12.81 -14.91 1.92
CA SER A 421 -11.58 -14.18 1.59
C SER A 421 -10.61 -14.14 2.77
N LYS A 422 -10.82 -14.97 3.80
CA LYS A 422 -10.00 -15.01 5.01
C LYS A 422 -9.14 -16.26 5.03
N MET A 423 -7.88 -16.08 5.41
CA MET A 423 -6.96 -17.18 5.67
C MET A 423 -7.58 -18.12 6.73
N LEU A 424 -7.56 -19.43 6.49
CA LEU A 424 -8.02 -20.43 7.45
C LEU A 424 -6.86 -20.85 8.35
N GLU A 425 -7.17 -21.14 9.62
CA GLU A 425 -6.22 -21.73 10.56
C GLU A 425 -5.65 -23.04 10.02
N LYS A 426 -4.33 -23.27 10.21
CA LYS A 426 -3.63 -24.47 9.73
C LYS A 426 -4.26 -25.78 10.25
N SER A 427 -4.81 -25.79 11.47
CA SER A 427 -5.54 -26.94 12.01
C SER A 427 -6.75 -27.30 11.15
N ARG A 428 -7.52 -26.31 10.70
CA ARG A 428 -8.70 -26.50 9.84
C ARG A 428 -8.34 -26.94 8.42
N ILE A 429 -7.11 -26.67 8.00
CA ILE A 429 -6.57 -27.19 6.74
C ILE A 429 -6.31 -28.70 6.88
N ARG A 430 -5.76 -29.14 8.01
CA ARG A 430 -5.52 -30.57 8.24
C ARG A 430 -6.79 -31.40 8.39
N ASP A 431 -7.91 -30.74 8.68
CA ASP A 431 -9.25 -31.35 8.68
C ASP A 431 -9.84 -31.56 7.26
N PHE A 432 -9.13 -31.18 6.19
CA PHE A 432 -9.52 -31.41 4.79
C PHE A 432 -9.46 -32.91 4.39
N TYR A 433 -9.62 -33.18 3.10
CA TYR A 433 -9.24 -34.45 2.48
C TYR A 433 -7.75 -34.78 2.74
N ASP A 434 -7.40 -36.06 2.53
CA ASP A 434 -6.02 -36.55 2.55
C ASP A 434 -5.10 -35.65 1.70
N SER A 435 -3.82 -35.51 2.08
CA SER A 435 -2.85 -34.57 1.44
C SER A 435 -2.73 -34.73 -0.07
N ASP A 436 -3.00 -35.94 -0.59
CA ASP A 436 -2.87 -36.28 -2.00
C ASP A 436 -4.11 -35.88 -2.82
N HIS A 437 -5.14 -35.36 -2.16
CA HIS A 437 -6.42 -35.06 -2.79
C HIS A 437 -6.45 -33.66 -3.42
N ALA A 438 -7.00 -33.55 -4.62
CA ALA A 438 -7.11 -32.30 -5.36
C ALA A 438 -7.68 -31.13 -4.55
N ALA A 439 -8.82 -31.36 -3.88
CA ALA A 439 -9.49 -30.34 -3.07
C ALA A 439 -8.60 -29.80 -1.94
N TYR A 440 -7.67 -30.62 -1.42
CA TYR A 440 -6.66 -30.20 -0.45
C TYR A 440 -5.73 -29.16 -1.06
N HIS A 441 -5.12 -29.49 -2.21
CA HIS A 441 -4.19 -28.60 -2.93
C HIS A 441 -4.86 -27.26 -3.25
N HIS A 442 -6.08 -27.28 -3.80
CA HIS A 442 -6.82 -26.05 -4.15
C HIS A 442 -7.17 -25.20 -2.95
N ALA A 443 -7.64 -25.82 -1.88
CA ALA A 443 -7.95 -25.08 -0.66
C ALA A 443 -6.70 -24.44 -0.05
N LEU A 444 -5.57 -25.17 -0.08
CA LEU A 444 -4.30 -24.68 0.42
C LEU A 444 -3.77 -23.51 -0.43
N ALA A 445 -3.78 -23.63 -1.76
CA ALA A 445 -3.42 -22.54 -2.67
C ALA A 445 -4.30 -21.29 -2.45
N GLN A 446 -5.61 -21.47 -2.36
CA GLN A 446 -6.54 -20.35 -2.11
C GLN A 446 -6.28 -19.68 -0.74
N ASN A 447 -5.93 -20.48 0.27
CA ASN A 447 -5.57 -19.99 1.60
C ASN A 447 -4.27 -19.19 1.55
N ILE A 448 -3.26 -19.67 0.82
CA ILE A 448 -1.99 -18.95 0.57
C ILE A 448 -2.28 -17.59 -0.09
N MET A 449 -3.07 -17.55 -1.17
CA MET A 449 -3.42 -16.30 -1.85
C MET A 449 -4.18 -15.34 -0.92
N SER A 450 -5.14 -15.86 -0.16
CA SER A 450 -5.94 -15.09 0.80
C SER A 450 -5.14 -14.59 2.01
N GLY A 451 -4.02 -15.24 2.33
CA GLY A 451 -3.07 -14.80 3.37
C GLY A 451 -2.06 -13.78 2.83
N PHE A 452 -1.55 -13.98 1.62
CA PHE A 452 -0.55 -13.09 1.00
C PHE A 452 -1.08 -11.67 0.77
N TYR A 453 -2.29 -11.56 0.21
CA TYR A 453 -2.88 -10.27 -0.13
C TYR A 453 -3.01 -9.31 1.07
N PRO A 454 -3.62 -9.68 2.22
CA PRO A 454 -3.68 -8.78 3.38
C PRO A 454 -2.30 -8.56 4.02
N LEU A 455 -1.41 -9.56 4.00
CA LEU A 455 -0.07 -9.43 4.58
C LEU A 455 0.77 -8.37 3.84
N ILE A 456 0.75 -8.38 2.51
CA ILE A 456 1.62 -7.53 1.68
C ILE A 456 0.86 -6.36 1.05
N ILE A 457 -0.33 -6.59 0.48
CA ILE A 457 -1.05 -5.63 -0.39
C ILE A 457 -1.98 -4.70 0.40
N ASN A 458 -2.81 -5.23 1.31
CA ASN A 458 -3.96 -4.53 1.90
C ASN A 458 -3.86 -4.22 3.40
N ALA A 459 -2.67 -4.26 4.00
CA ALA A 459 -2.55 -3.98 5.43
C ALA A 459 -2.53 -2.47 5.72
N ASP A 460 -3.72 -1.89 5.61
CA ASP A 460 -4.08 -0.56 6.05
C ASP A 460 -4.07 -0.53 7.59
N GLY A 461 -3.11 0.20 8.17
CA GLY A 461 -2.97 0.36 9.63
C GLY A 461 -1.54 0.21 10.14
N ILE A 462 -0.68 -0.53 9.44
CA ILE A 462 0.69 -0.82 9.90
C ILE A 462 1.69 0.31 9.57
N ALA A 463 1.27 1.28 8.76
CA ALA A 463 2.11 2.41 8.35
C ALA A 463 2.42 3.38 9.52
N LEU A 464 1.67 3.33 10.62
CA LEU A 464 1.71 4.33 11.70
C LEU A 464 2.06 3.73 13.07
N GLY A 465 3.17 3.00 13.17
CA GLY A 465 3.99 2.98 14.39
C GLY A 465 3.47 2.25 15.65
N ASP A 466 2.47 1.37 15.55
CA ASP A 466 2.09 0.56 16.72
C ASP A 466 2.97 -0.69 16.84
N GLY A 467 3.92 -0.66 17.78
CA GLY A 467 4.94 -1.69 18.03
C GLY A 467 4.43 -3.10 18.39
N GLY A 468 3.12 -3.33 18.48
CA GLY A 468 2.53 -4.67 18.63
C GLY A 468 2.21 -5.38 17.30
N VAL A 469 2.18 -4.64 16.18
CA VAL A 469 1.64 -5.13 14.91
C VAL A 469 2.66 -5.97 14.11
N TRP A 470 3.95 -5.76 14.31
CA TRP A 470 4.98 -6.42 13.49
C TRP A 470 5.30 -7.86 13.91
N ALA A 471 5.17 -8.20 15.19
CA ALA A 471 5.25 -9.59 15.65
C ALA A 471 4.15 -10.47 15.01
N ASP A 472 2.94 -9.93 14.85
CA ASP A 472 1.85 -10.61 14.12
C ASP A 472 2.15 -10.75 12.63
N VAL A 473 2.76 -9.74 12.02
CA VAL A 473 3.21 -9.77 10.62
C VAL A 473 4.29 -10.85 10.42
N ALA A 474 5.28 -10.93 11.31
CA ALA A 474 6.32 -11.95 11.27
C ALA A 474 5.70 -13.35 11.37
N ARG A 475 4.87 -13.61 12.40
CA ARG A 475 4.15 -14.89 12.57
C ARG A 475 3.34 -15.26 11.32
N SER A 476 2.65 -14.29 10.74
CA SER A 476 1.84 -14.50 9.52
C SER A 476 2.72 -14.83 8.32
N ALA A 477 3.89 -14.20 8.17
CA ALA A 477 4.83 -14.44 7.09
C ALA A 477 5.42 -15.87 7.17
N PHE A 478 5.89 -16.28 8.36
CA PHE A 478 6.39 -17.63 8.58
C PHE A 478 5.29 -18.69 8.41
N SER A 479 4.09 -18.45 8.95
CA SER A 479 2.96 -19.35 8.75
C SER A 479 2.60 -19.48 7.27
N LEU A 480 2.66 -18.39 6.50
CA LEU A 480 2.36 -18.41 5.07
C LEU A 480 3.45 -19.15 4.28
N ARG A 481 4.72 -18.97 4.64
CA ARG A 481 5.84 -19.75 4.08
C ARG A 481 5.62 -21.25 4.29
N ASP A 482 5.28 -21.65 5.51
CA ASP A 482 5.06 -23.07 5.83
C ASP A 482 3.91 -23.67 5.03
N LEU A 483 2.85 -22.89 4.77
CA LEU A 483 1.75 -23.33 3.89
C LEU A 483 2.20 -23.47 2.43
N CYS A 484 3.05 -22.57 1.93
CA CYS A 484 3.64 -22.72 0.60
C CYS A 484 4.46 -24.00 0.49
N LEU A 485 5.33 -24.29 1.47
CA LEU A 485 6.14 -25.51 1.47
C LEU A 485 5.25 -26.77 1.51
N GLU A 486 4.22 -26.76 2.36
CA GLU A 486 3.24 -27.85 2.44
C GLU A 486 2.48 -28.06 1.13
N TYR A 487 2.18 -26.98 0.40
CA TYR A 487 1.57 -27.08 -0.92
C TYR A 487 2.56 -27.66 -1.94
N LEU A 488 3.81 -27.17 -1.97
CA LEU A 488 4.79 -27.57 -2.97
C LEU A 488 5.21 -29.05 -2.82
N ASP A 489 5.18 -29.56 -1.60
CA ASP A 489 5.41 -30.98 -1.26
C ASP A 489 4.22 -31.86 -1.68
N ALA A 490 2.98 -31.41 -1.42
CA ALA A 490 1.79 -32.21 -1.66
C ALA A 490 1.25 -32.14 -3.10
N ALA A 491 1.38 -31.00 -3.78
CA ALA A 491 0.73 -30.76 -5.06
C ALA A 491 1.55 -31.31 -6.24
N PRO A 492 0.90 -31.80 -7.31
CA PRO A 492 1.60 -32.28 -8.49
C PRO A 492 2.39 -31.18 -9.21
N PRO A 493 3.41 -31.54 -10.01
CA PRO A 493 4.24 -30.57 -10.72
C PRO A 493 3.45 -29.74 -11.75
N ASP A 494 2.34 -30.26 -12.25
CA ASP A 494 1.47 -29.62 -13.23
C ASP A 494 0.23 -28.93 -12.63
N ALA A 495 0.12 -28.83 -11.29
CA ALA A 495 -0.99 -28.14 -10.64
C ALA A 495 -1.13 -26.68 -11.13
N CYS A 496 -2.35 -26.23 -11.40
CA CYS A 496 -2.56 -24.93 -12.04
C CYS A 496 -2.12 -23.74 -11.19
N GLU A 497 -2.20 -23.84 -9.86
CA GLU A 497 -1.80 -22.81 -8.90
C GLU A 497 -0.31 -22.89 -8.54
N ARG A 498 0.43 -23.94 -8.95
CA ARG A 498 1.84 -24.14 -8.55
C ARG A 498 2.71 -22.94 -8.92
N CYS A 499 2.50 -22.38 -10.11
CA CYS A 499 3.17 -21.17 -10.55
C CYS A 499 2.97 -20.01 -9.56
N SER A 500 1.73 -19.71 -9.20
CA SER A 500 1.44 -18.60 -8.28
C SER A 500 1.88 -18.88 -6.85
N VAL A 501 1.79 -20.13 -6.37
CA VAL A 501 2.31 -20.49 -5.04
C VAL A 501 3.83 -20.33 -4.99
N LEU A 502 4.56 -20.70 -6.05
CA LEU A 502 6.00 -20.44 -6.15
C LEU A 502 6.31 -18.94 -6.19
N GLU A 503 5.52 -18.13 -6.90
CA GLU A 503 5.66 -16.66 -6.88
C GLU A 503 5.49 -16.10 -5.45
N VAL A 504 4.45 -16.53 -4.74
CA VAL A 504 4.22 -16.15 -3.33
C VAL A 504 5.38 -16.62 -2.46
N TYR A 505 5.86 -17.85 -2.64
CA TYR A 505 6.97 -18.40 -1.86
C TYR A 505 8.25 -17.58 -2.06
N ILE A 506 8.60 -17.26 -3.31
CA ILE A 506 9.74 -16.40 -3.65
C ILE A 506 9.57 -15.03 -2.98
N ALA A 507 8.40 -14.40 -3.10
CA ALA A 507 8.12 -13.09 -2.51
C ALA A 507 8.23 -13.12 -0.97
N ILE A 508 7.64 -14.13 -0.30
CA ILE A 508 7.69 -14.28 1.15
C ILE A 508 9.11 -14.61 1.65
N ARG A 509 9.86 -15.44 0.92
CA ARG A 509 11.26 -15.73 1.23
C ARG A 509 12.09 -14.45 1.14
N LEU A 510 11.89 -13.64 0.10
CA LEU A 510 12.54 -12.33 -0.01
C LEU A 510 12.08 -11.38 1.09
N PHE A 511 10.82 -11.42 1.52
CA PHE A 511 10.29 -10.60 2.60
C PHE A 511 10.84 -10.96 3.99
N ILE A 512 11.02 -12.26 4.29
CA ILE A 512 11.50 -12.72 5.61
C ILE A 512 13.01 -12.54 5.70
N TRP A 513 13.78 -13.21 4.85
CA TRP A 513 15.24 -13.21 4.93
C TRP A 513 15.88 -12.22 3.99
N GLY A 514 15.24 -12.02 2.83
CA GLY A 514 15.96 -11.40 1.76
C GLY A 514 17.11 -12.34 1.35
N PRO A 515 17.90 -11.94 0.39
CA PRO A 515 19.12 -12.62 -0.01
C PRO A 515 20.33 -12.19 0.83
N ASP A 516 21.02 -13.17 1.39
CA ASP A 516 22.16 -12.99 2.30
C ASP A 516 23.40 -12.40 1.60
N GLU A 517 23.61 -12.73 0.31
CA GLU A 517 24.76 -12.25 -0.47
C GLU A 517 24.37 -11.46 -1.74
N PRO A 518 25.12 -10.39 -2.10
CA PRO A 518 24.79 -9.53 -3.24
C PRO A 518 25.03 -10.16 -4.62
N GLU A 519 25.85 -11.21 -4.68
CA GLU A 519 26.34 -11.80 -5.94
C GLU A 519 25.79 -13.20 -6.19
N THR A 520 25.16 -13.82 -5.19
CA THR A 520 24.70 -15.20 -5.23
C THR A 520 23.28 -15.27 -4.63
N LEU A 521 22.37 -15.90 -5.37
CA LEU A 521 21.15 -16.43 -4.78
C LEU A 521 21.54 -17.62 -3.89
N SER A 522 20.88 -17.82 -2.75
CA SER A 522 21.01 -19.09 -2.01
C SER A 522 20.62 -20.24 -2.93
N ASP A 523 21.21 -21.41 -2.77
CA ASP A 523 20.88 -22.57 -3.61
C ASP A 523 19.39 -22.92 -3.54
N GLU A 524 18.76 -22.86 -2.36
CA GLU A 524 17.31 -23.03 -2.20
C GLU A 524 16.49 -22.11 -3.11
N LEU A 525 16.80 -20.81 -3.13
CA LEU A 525 16.11 -19.85 -3.99
C LEU A 525 16.44 -20.07 -5.48
N LYS A 526 17.64 -20.53 -5.85
CA LYS A 526 17.93 -20.90 -7.25
C LYS A 526 17.07 -22.07 -7.70
N ASP A 527 16.99 -23.10 -6.87
CA ASP A 527 16.20 -24.31 -7.14
C ASP A 527 14.72 -23.94 -7.27
N THR A 528 14.21 -23.12 -6.33
CA THR A 528 12.85 -22.58 -6.37
C THR A 528 12.58 -21.78 -7.66
N ILE A 529 13.53 -20.94 -8.10
CA ILE A 529 13.37 -20.14 -9.33
C ILE A 529 13.33 -21.03 -10.57
N GLU A 530 14.17 -22.06 -10.62
CA GLU A 530 14.17 -22.99 -11.75
C GLU A 530 12.88 -23.80 -11.79
N GLU A 531 12.40 -24.25 -10.63
CA GLU A 531 11.10 -24.89 -10.50
C GLU A 531 9.95 -23.96 -10.92
N TRP A 532 10.03 -22.68 -10.55
CA TRP A 532 9.05 -21.68 -10.95
C TRP A 532 9.01 -21.48 -12.47
N ARG A 533 10.16 -21.43 -13.15
CA ARG A 533 10.23 -21.34 -14.63
C ARG A 533 9.59 -22.56 -15.30
N VAL A 534 9.81 -23.73 -14.73
CA VAL A 534 9.17 -24.98 -15.16
C VAL A 534 7.64 -24.87 -14.99
N ALA A 535 7.17 -24.44 -13.82
CA ALA A 535 5.76 -24.26 -13.53
C ALA A 535 5.09 -23.20 -14.44
N VAL A 536 5.78 -22.10 -14.75
CA VAL A 536 5.34 -21.09 -15.72
C VAL A 536 5.16 -21.73 -17.10
N THR A 537 6.13 -22.52 -17.55
CA THR A 537 6.06 -23.19 -18.86
C THR A 537 4.90 -24.19 -18.91
N LEU A 538 4.69 -24.97 -17.84
CA LEU A 538 3.54 -25.87 -17.73
C LEU A 538 2.22 -25.10 -17.72
N ASN A 539 2.15 -23.98 -16.99
CA ASN A 539 1.00 -23.08 -16.96
C ASN A 539 0.65 -22.53 -18.36
N GLU A 540 1.64 -22.09 -19.12
CA GLU A 540 1.41 -21.59 -20.48
C GLU A 540 0.97 -22.70 -21.45
N LYS A 541 1.64 -23.86 -21.40
CA LYS A 541 1.42 -24.93 -22.37
C LYS A 541 0.14 -25.72 -22.11
N LEU A 542 -0.15 -26.05 -20.85
CA LEU A 542 -1.33 -26.84 -20.47
C LEU A 542 -2.51 -25.94 -20.16
N TRP A 543 -2.25 -24.90 -19.36
CA TRP A 543 -3.26 -24.08 -18.74
C TRP A 543 -3.49 -22.74 -19.46
N GLY A 544 -2.81 -22.47 -20.59
CA GLY A 544 -3.00 -21.28 -21.41
C GLY A 544 -2.64 -19.96 -20.73
N GLY A 545 -1.91 -19.99 -19.61
CA GLY A 545 -1.61 -18.80 -18.82
C GLY A 545 -2.82 -18.23 -18.06
N TYR A 546 -3.90 -19.01 -17.89
CA TYR A 546 -5.16 -18.54 -17.29
C TYR A 546 -5.14 -18.48 -15.76
N PHE A 547 -4.30 -19.27 -15.10
CA PHE A 547 -4.28 -19.37 -13.63
C PHE A 547 -3.19 -18.51 -12.98
N ARG A 548 -2.77 -17.45 -13.66
CA ARG A 548 -1.99 -16.39 -13.02
C ARG A 548 -2.97 -15.53 -12.21
N HIS A 549 -2.88 -15.62 -10.88
CA HIS A 549 -3.68 -14.80 -9.96
C HIS A 549 -3.36 -13.29 -10.10
N GLU A 550 -4.01 -12.42 -9.31
CA GLU A 550 -3.80 -10.95 -9.32
C GLU A 550 -2.32 -10.55 -9.19
N ILE A 551 -1.49 -11.39 -8.56
CA ILE A 551 -0.05 -11.21 -8.39
C ILE A 551 0.80 -11.75 -9.55
N GLY A 552 0.15 -12.28 -10.59
CA GLY A 552 0.81 -12.97 -11.69
C GLY A 552 1.76 -12.07 -12.46
N GLY A 553 3.01 -12.52 -12.60
CA GLY A 553 4.07 -11.70 -13.21
C GLY A 553 4.87 -10.87 -12.21
N LEU A 554 4.51 -10.85 -10.92
CA LEU A 554 5.36 -10.31 -9.87
C LEU A 554 6.70 -11.06 -9.80
N GLY A 555 6.67 -12.39 -9.95
CA GLY A 555 7.87 -13.21 -10.00
C GLY A 555 8.78 -12.84 -11.18
N GLU A 556 8.20 -12.71 -12.38
CA GLU A 556 8.93 -12.27 -13.59
C GLU A 556 9.57 -10.88 -13.37
N LEU A 557 8.78 -9.90 -12.92
CA LEU A 557 9.25 -8.54 -12.67
C LEU A 557 10.42 -8.52 -11.68
N ILE A 558 10.28 -9.21 -10.55
CA ILE A 558 11.33 -9.28 -9.53
C ILE A 558 12.57 -9.94 -10.12
N LEU A 559 12.44 -11.12 -10.71
CA LEU A 559 13.58 -11.95 -11.10
C LEU A 559 14.36 -11.37 -12.28
N ASP A 560 13.68 -10.78 -13.27
CA ASP A 560 14.32 -10.11 -14.41
C ASP A 560 15.17 -8.91 -13.97
N ARG A 561 14.73 -8.23 -12.90
CA ARG A 561 15.38 -7.04 -12.37
C ARG A 561 16.31 -7.32 -11.20
N LEU A 562 16.23 -8.50 -10.59
CA LEU A 562 16.88 -8.78 -9.32
C LEU A 562 18.39 -8.52 -9.37
N ILE A 563 19.07 -9.08 -10.37
CA ILE A 563 20.52 -8.93 -10.52
C ILE A 563 20.93 -7.49 -10.89
N PRO A 564 20.40 -6.84 -11.94
CA PRO A 564 20.79 -5.48 -12.30
C PRO A 564 20.46 -4.46 -11.21
N ALA A 565 19.27 -4.52 -10.62
CA ALA A 565 18.86 -3.68 -9.50
C ALA A 565 19.80 -3.83 -8.31
N SER A 566 20.16 -5.08 -7.97
CA SER A 566 21.09 -5.34 -6.87
C SER A 566 22.44 -4.69 -7.11
N LYS A 567 22.98 -4.75 -8.33
CA LYS A 567 24.27 -4.11 -8.66
C LYS A 567 24.19 -2.59 -8.54
N MET A 568 23.11 -1.99 -9.04
CA MET A 568 22.90 -0.55 -9.00
C MET A 568 22.75 -0.03 -7.57
N TRP A 569 21.95 -0.72 -6.76
CA TRP A 569 21.52 -0.24 -5.45
C TRP A 569 22.34 -0.80 -4.28
N ARG A 570 23.29 -1.71 -4.51
CA ARG A 570 24.12 -2.31 -3.45
C ARG A 570 24.82 -1.27 -2.59
N GLN A 571 25.60 -0.38 -3.19
CA GLN A 571 26.40 0.56 -2.42
C GLN A 571 25.52 1.57 -1.66
N PRO A 572 24.50 2.20 -2.29
CA PRO A 572 23.59 3.09 -1.56
C PRO A 572 22.87 2.38 -0.42
N LEU A 573 22.24 1.22 -0.69
CA LEU A 573 21.42 0.51 0.30
C LEU A 573 22.25 -0.11 1.43
N ARG A 574 23.45 -0.65 1.16
CA ARG A 574 24.33 -1.14 2.23
C ARG A 574 24.79 -0.05 3.19
N ARG A 575 25.03 1.18 2.75
CA ARG A 575 25.38 2.28 3.68
C ARG A 575 24.29 2.54 4.72
N ILE A 576 23.05 2.17 4.42
CA ILE A 576 21.86 2.50 5.21
C ILE A 576 21.46 1.33 6.10
N PHE A 577 21.56 0.13 5.55
CA PHE A 577 21.09 -1.12 6.16
C PHE A 577 22.22 -2.02 6.64
N ALA A 578 23.48 -1.58 6.61
CA ALA A 578 24.57 -2.30 7.27
C ALA A 578 24.36 -2.23 8.79
N SER A 579 23.71 -3.24 9.35
CA SER A 579 23.99 -3.66 10.72
C SER A 579 25.25 -4.51 10.69
N ASP A 580 26.19 -4.22 11.59
CA ASP A 580 27.40 -5.04 11.82
C ASP A 580 27.10 -6.33 12.61
N GLU A 581 25.84 -6.59 12.95
CA GLU A 581 25.43 -7.66 13.86
C GLU A 581 24.41 -8.60 13.19
N GLN A 582 24.72 -9.90 13.22
CA GLN A 582 23.80 -10.98 12.88
C GLN A 582 22.62 -10.96 13.86
N HIS A 583 21.54 -10.26 13.50
CA HIS A 583 20.28 -10.29 14.23
C HIS A 583 19.47 -11.51 13.81
N ASP A 584 18.64 -12.03 14.71
CA ASP A 584 17.64 -13.05 14.34
C ASP A 584 16.58 -12.41 13.43
N ALA A 585 16.09 -13.15 12.44
CA ALA A 585 15.14 -12.65 11.45
C ALA A 585 13.82 -12.18 12.10
N GLU A 586 13.46 -12.65 13.30
CA GLU A 586 12.31 -12.16 14.06
C GLU A 586 12.57 -10.80 14.72
N GLU A 587 13.79 -10.55 15.21
CA GLU A 587 14.20 -9.28 15.81
C GLU A 587 14.25 -8.15 14.76
N ASP A 588 14.58 -8.49 13.50
CA ASP A 588 14.59 -7.57 12.35
C ASP A 588 13.19 -7.01 12.01
N PHE A 589 12.10 -7.70 12.36
CA PHE A 589 10.73 -7.17 12.15
C PHE A 589 10.37 -6.09 13.17
N GLU A 590 11.00 -6.13 14.35
CA GLU A 590 10.81 -5.14 15.42
C GLU A 590 11.76 -3.95 15.32
N ALA A 591 12.80 -4.03 14.49
CA ALA A 591 13.72 -2.94 14.20
C ALA A 591 12.94 -1.75 13.59
N ASP A 592 12.51 -0.83 14.46
CA ASP A 592 11.58 0.21 14.08
C ASP A 592 12.22 1.20 13.11
N PHE A 593 11.36 1.73 12.27
CA PHE A 593 11.68 2.87 11.45
C PHE A 593 11.53 4.13 12.28
N ASP A 594 12.36 4.28 13.31
CA ASP A 594 12.39 5.52 14.06
C ASP A 594 12.74 6.64 13.07
N PRO A 595 11.84 7.62 12.84
CA PRO A 595 12.21 8.80 12.10
C PRO A 595 13.42 9.41 12.83
N PRO A 596 14.42 9.94 12.10
CA PRO A 596 15.55 10.55 12.76
C PRO A 596 15.03 11.58 13.76
N GLY A 597 15.30 11.31 15.03
CA GLY A 597 14.82 12.13 16.12
C GLY A 597 15.37 13.55 15.97
N GLU A 598 14.56 14.54 16.36
CA GLU A 598 15.08 15.89 16.60
C GLU A 598 16.32 15.78 17.51
N ARG A 599 17.42 16.44 17.12
CA ARG A 599 18.65 16.44 17.93
C ARG A 599 18.29 16.84 19.35
N THR A 600 18.73 16.01 20.31
CA THR A 600 18.37 16.19 21.71
C THR A 600 19.40 17.09 22.39
N PHE A 601 18.90 18.04 23.18
CA PHE A 601 19.74 18.99 23.92
C PHE A 601 19.23 19.07 25.35
N SER A 602 20.15 19.07 26.31
CA SER A 602 19.86 19.37 27.70
C SER A 602 19.37 20.81 27.85
N LYS A 603 18.65 21.08 28.94
CA LYS A 603 18.20 22.44 29.27
C LYS A 603 19.39 23.41 29.41
N ALA A 604 20.53 22.94 29.92
CA ALA A 604 21.74 23.76 30.07
C ALA A 604 22.34 24.15 28.71
N GLU A 605 22.37 23.22 27.75
CA GLU A 605 22.84 23.50 26.38
C GLU A 605 21.92 24.48 25.66
N LEU A 606 20.61 24.32 25.77
CA LEU A 606 19.64 25.26 25.19
C LEU A 606 19.82 26.68 25.76
N LEU A 607 19.99 26.81 27.08
CA LEU A 607 20.24 28.11 27.73
C LEU A 607 21.59 28.70 27.30
N HIS A 608 22.62 27.85 27.16
CA HIS A 608 23.93 28.28 26.68
C HIS A 608 23.85 28.84 25.26
N TRP A 609 23.15 28.14 24.35
CA TRP A 609 22.91 28.60 22.99
C TRP A 609 22.08 29.89 22.95
N GLN A 610 21.02 30.00 23.75
CA GLN A 610 20.25 31.23 23.86
C GLN A 610 21.13 32.41 24.31
N ARG A 611 21.99 32.22 25.31
CA ARG A 611 22.96 33.25 25.71
C ARG A 611 23.87 33.64 24.55
N ARG A 612 24.47 32.68 23.84
CA ARG A 612 25.37 32.99 22.70
C ARG A 612 24.69 33.81 21.62
N VAL A 613 23.42 33.54 21.34
CA VAL A 613 22.66 34.23 20.30
C VAL A 613 22.19 35.62 20.75
N PHE A 614 21.70 35.76 21.97
CA PHE A 614 21.05 37.01 22.42
C PHE A 614 21.97 37.94 23.25
N ALA A 615 23.03 37.41 23.84
CA ALA A 615 23.96 38.14 24.71
C ALA A 615 25.38 37.51 24.63
N PRO A 616 26.04 37.55 23.45
CA PRO A 616 27.39 37.03 23.30
C PRO A 616 28.37 37.76 24.21
N LEU A 617 29.29 37.02 24.81
CA LEU A 617 30.36 37.55 25.65
C LEU A 617 31.62 37.83 24.82
N GLU A 618 32.45 38.75 25.28
CA GLU A 618 33.75 39.01 24.69
C GLU A 618 34.63 37.74 24.80
N GLY A 619 35.12 37.24 23.66
CA GLY A 619 35.86 35.98 23.56
C GLY A 619 35.03 34.74 23.22
N ASP A 620 33.70 34.85 23.11
CA ASP A 620 32.90 33.75 22.54
C ASP A 620 33.35 33.47 21.09
N PRO A 621 33.46 32.20 20.67
CA PRO A 621 33.77 31.86 19.29
C PRO A 621 32.63 32.31 18.36
N PRO A 622 32.90 32.48 17.05
CA PRO A 622 31.86 32.74 16.06
C PRO A 622 30.70 31.75 16.16
N LEU A 623 29.48 32.23 15.91
CA LEU A 623 28.30 31.39 15.95
C LEU A 623 28.30 30.46 14.74
N ASP A 624 28.32 29.16 15.00
CA ASP A 624 28.02 28.16 13.99
C ASP A 624 26.51 27.98 13.91
N TRP A 625 25.93 28.42 12.81
CA TRP A 625 24.48 28.36 12.60
C TRP A 625 23.99 26.95 12.34
N SER A 626 24.85 26.09 11.78
CA SER A 626 24.50 24.69 11.51
C SER A 626 24.38 23.89 12.80
N GLU A 627 25.15 24.23 13.84
CA GLU A 627 25.09 23.54 15.13
C GLU A 627 23.96 24.02 16.06
N MET A 628 23.27 25.10 15.70
CA MET A 628 22.23 25.69 16.55
C MET A 628 21.08 24.69 16.79
N PRO A 629 20.57 24.57 18.02
CA PRO A 629 19.37 23.78 18.29
C PRO A 629 18.14 24.42 17.62
N ARG A 630 17.28 23.62 17.00
CA ARG A 630 16.05 24.10 16.34
C ARG A 630 15.17 24.94 17.26
N LYS A 631 14.99 24.54 18.51
CA LYS A 631 14.22 25.30 19.51
C LYS A 631 14.78 26.70 19.76
N VAL A 632 16.10 26.87 19.63
CA VAL A 632 16.76 28.17 19.76
C VAL A 632 16.57 28.98 18.48
N LEU A 633 16.67 28.36 17.29
CA LEU A 633 16.33 29.01 16.02
C LEU A 633 14.90 29.55 16.04
N GLU A 634 13.92 28.73 16.43
CA GLU A 634 12.51 29.13 16.51
C GLU A 634 12.34 30.33 17.46
N SER A 635 13.02 30.30 18.60
CA SER A 635 13.02 31.41 19.56
C SER A 635 13.69 32.68 19.03
N PHE A 636 14.72 32.56 18.18
CA PHE A 636 15.46 33.67 17.58
C PHE A 636 14.77 34.28 16.36
N ALA A 637 14.25 33.43 15.48
CA ALA A 637 13.47 33.83 14.32
C ALA A 637 12.13 34.44 14.75
N HIS A 638 11.55 33.95 15.84
CA HIS A 638 10.26 34.39 16.36
C HIS A 638 10.27 34.75 17.86
N PRO A 639 11.15 35.68 18.31
CA PRO A 639 11.26 35.99 19.72
C PRO A 639 9.98 36.72 20.13
N LYS A 640 9.14 36.04 20.92
CA LYS A 640 7.84 36.52 21.45
C LYS A 640 6.65 36.43 20.49
N LEU A 641 6.73 35.63 19.42
CA LEU A 641 5.50 35.15 18.78
C LEU A 641 4.94 33.98 19.60
N ARG A 642 4.22 34.29 20.69
CA ARG A 642 3.03 33.45 20.97
C ARG A 642 2.26 33.39 19.65
N PRO A 643 1.59 32.30 19.26
CA PRO A 643 0.70 32.38 18.10
C PRO A 643 -0.11 33.64 18.35
N PHE A 644 0.01 34.63 17.45
CA PHE A 644 -0.82 35.82 17.54
C PHE A 644 -2.26 35.31 17.72
N ASP A 645 -3.18 36.04 18.36
CA ASP A 645 -4.59 35.60 18.31
C ASP A 645 -5.04 35.68 16.83
N VAL A 646 -4.65 34.68 16.03
CA VAL A 646 -5.01 34.37 14.67
C VAL A 646 -6.28 33.56 14.83
N HIS A 647 -7.37 34.15 14.39
CA HIS A 647 -8.63 33.45 14.39
C HIS A 647 -8.83 32.83 13.01
N GLU A 648 -9.50 31.69 13.01
CA GLU A 648 -9.89 31.02 11.80
C GLU A 648 -11.07 31.76 11.17
N CYS A 649 -11.00 32.01 9.86
CA CYS A 649 -12.14 32.53 9.12
C CYS A 649 -13.27 31.49 9.13
N ALA A 650 -14.46 31.87 9.56
CA ALA A 650 -15.61 30.97 9.65
C ALA A 650 -15.97 30.36 8.28
N SER A 651 -15.74 31.11 7.18
CA SER A 651 -16.05 30.69 5.81
C SER A 651 -14.93 29.87 5.16
N CYS A 652 -13.72 30.44 5.01
CA CYS A 652 -12.63 29.83 4.23
C CYS A 652 -11.61 29.07 5.08
N LYS A 653 -11.75 29.06 6.40
CA LYS A 653 -10.88 28.33 7.35
C LYS A 653 -9.41 28.79 7.42
N ILE A 654 -9.05 29.87 6.72
CA ILE A 654 -7.72 30.49 6.81
C ILE A 654 -7.51 31.12 8.19
N ARG A 655 -6.35 30.87 8.81
CA ARG A 655 -5.94 31.46 10.10
C ARG A 655 -5.07 32.70 9.87
N THR A 656 -5.67 33.88 10.00
CA THR A 656 -4.98 35.16 9.78
C THR A 656 -5.25 36.15 10.91
N ILE A 657 -4.33 37.10 11.10
CA ILE A 657 -4.52 38.25 11.99
C ILE A 657 -5.48 39.28 11.37
N LEU A 658 -5.70 39.23 10.05
CA LEU A 658 -6.58 40.14 9.30
C LEU A 658 -8.07 39.90 9.52
N VAL A 659 -8.43 38.79 10.18
CA VAL A 659 -9.81 38.47 10.51
C VAL A 659 -10.51 39.57 11.30
N ARG A 660 -11.68 39.97 10.82
CA ARG A 660 -12.58 40.93 11.45
C ARG A 660 -13.73 40.18 12.08
N ARG A 661 -14.17 40.67 13.25
CA ARG A 661 -15.38 40.15 13.90
C ARG A 661 -16.62 40.59 13.12
N CYS A 662 -17.63 39.72 13.06
CA CYS A 662 -18.95 40.10 12.59
C CYS A 662 -19.42 41.38 13.31
N GLY A 663 -19.80 42.42 12.56
CA GLY A 663 -20.20 43.72 13.12
C GLY A 663 -21.41 43.63 14.06
N ARG A 664 -22.27 42.61 13.89
CA ARG A 664 -23.47 42.39 14.69
C ARG A 664 -23.21 41.54 15.94
N CYS A 665 -22.78 40.28 15.79
CA CYS A 665 -22.65 39.35 16.91
C CYS A 665 -21.28 39.33 17.57
N ARG A 666 -20.23 39.76 16.86
CA ARG A 666 -18.83 39.67 17.26
C ARG A 666 -18.31 38.27 17.65
N ALA A 667 -19.09 37.22 17.38
CA ALA A 667 -18.76 35.83 17.71
C ALA A 667 -17.98 35.15 16.58
N GLN A 668 -18.36 35.39 15.32
CA GLN A 668 -17.68 34.85 14.14
C GLN A 668 -16.62 35.82 13.60
N TRP A 669 -15.61 35.25 12.95
CA TRP A 669 -14.45 35.93 12.39
C TRP A 669 -14.38 35.69 10.87
N TYR A 670 -14.11 36.73 10.11
CA TYR A 670 -14.00 36.67 8.64
C TYR A 670 -12.76 37.41 8.17
N CYS A 671 -11.96 36.79 7.30
CA CYS A 671 -10.78 37.45 6.72
C CYS A 671 -11.18 38.63 5.84
N GLU A 672 -12.28 38.50 5.09
CA GLU A 672 -12.74 39.49 4.10
C GLU A 672 -14.29 39.61 4.10
N PRO A 673 -14.85 40.74 3.62
CA PRO A 673 -16.29 40.91 3.45
C PRO A 673 -16.95 39.81 2.59
N GLU A 674 -16.27 39.34 1.56
CA GLU A 674 -16.70 38.29 0.64
C GLU A 674 -16.93 36.96 1.36
N CYS A 675 -16.02 36.60 2.27
CA CYS A 675 -16.17 35.43 3.14
C CYS A 675 -17.36 35.56 4.09
N GLN A 676 -17.59 36.76 4.63
CA GLN A 676 -18.78 37.00 5.46
C GLN A 676 -20.07 36.85 4.64
N LEU A 677 -20.11 37.36 3.41
CA LEU A 677 -21.26 37.22 2.51
C LEU A 677 -21.53 35.76 2.15
N LYS A 678 -20.46 34.98 1.88
CA LYS A 678 -20.55 33.55 1.55
C LYS A 678 -21.13 32.73 2.71
N ASP A 679 -20.69 33.00 3.94
CA ASP A 679 -21.18 32.34 5.16
C ASP A 679 -22.52 32.92 5.67
N TRP A 680 -22.96 34.07 5.16
CA TRP A 680 -24.13 34.78 5.70
C TRP A 680 -25.42 33.96 5.68
N GLY A 681 -25.58 33.08 4.69
CA GLY A 681 -26.74 32.19 4.58
C GLY A 681 -26.98 31.34 5.83
N GLU A 682 -25.90 30.80 6.41
CA GLU A 682 -25.93 29.98 7.61
C GLU A 682 -25.77 30.83 8.86
N HIS A 683 -24.79 31.74 8.86
CA HIS A 683 -24.49 32.57 10.02
C HIS A 683 -25.66 33.44 10.48
N LYS A 684 -26.48 33.96 9.55
CA LYS A 684 -27.63 34.83 9.90
C LYS A 684 -28.60 34.15 10.87
N LEU A 685 -28.69 32.81 10.85
CA LEU A 685 -29.56 32.02 11.72
C LEU A 685 -29.08 32.02 13.18
N THR A 686 -27.78 32.21 13.40
CA THR A 686 -27.14 32.20 14.72
C THR A 686 -26.59 33.58 15.14
N CYS A 687 -26.72 34.60 14.29
CA CYS A 687 -26.16 35.93 14.49
C CYS A 687 -26.97 36.77 15.49
N VAL A 688 -26.64 36.67 16.78
CA VAL A 688 -27.27 37.45 17.86
C VAL A 688 -26.51 38.75 18.14
N PRO A 689 -27.15 39.94 18.21
CA PRO A 689 -26.46 41.20 18.51
C PRO A 689 -25.62 41.17 19.79
N TYR A 690 -24.38 41.66 19.71
CA TYR A 690 -23.49 41.76 20.86
C TYR A 690 -23.95 42.87 21.81
N VAL A 691 -24.46 42.48 22.98
CA VAL A 691 -24.82 43.44 24.05
C VAL A 691 -23.58 43.73 24.90
N ARG A 692 -22.99 44.91 24.72
CA ARG A 692 -21.86 45.37 25.52
C ARG A 692 -22.35 45.67 26.95
N ARG A 693 -22.20 44.73 27.88
CA ARG A 693 -22.53 44.95 29.30
C ARG A 693 -21.69 46.11 29.83
N ARG A 694 -22.33 47.23 30.21
CA ARG A 694 -21.68 48.34 30.91
C ARG A 694 -21.47 47.91 32.37
N GLY A 695 -20.22 47.66 32.74
CA GLY A 695 -19.80 47.48 34.15
C GLY A 695 -20.22 46.15 34.77
N GLY A 696 -19.28 45.21 34.89
CA GLY A 696 -19.45 43.97 35.64
C GLY A 696 -18.25 43.05 35.42
N ALA A 697 -17.61 42.64 36.51
CA ALA A 697 -16.39 41.84 36.53
C ALA A 697 -16.42 40.61 35.59
N PHE A 698 -15.25 40.27 35.04
CA PHE A 698 -15.04 39.10 34.18
C PHE A 698 -15.46 37.80 34.89
N PRO A 699 -16.25 36.91 34.27
CA PRO A 699 -16.27 35.52 34.66
C PRO A 699 -15.02 34.84 34.09
N THR A 700 -14.21 34.28 34.98
CA THR A 700 -13.18 33.29 34.66
C THR A 700 -13.85 32.08 34.01
N HIS A 701 -13.57 31.84 32.72
CA HIS A 701 -13.84 30.55 32.11
C HIS A 701 -12.84 29.54 32.70
N ASN A 702 -13.35 28.58 33.46
CA ASN A 702 -12.63 27.36 33.78
C ASN A 702 -12.37 26.61 32.47
N ALA A 703 -11.10 26.33 32.22
CA ALA A 703 -10.68 25.35 31.23
C ALA A 703 -11.03 23.95 31.74
N SER A 704 -11.72 23.19 30.91
CA SER A 704 -11.78 21.72 30.92
C SER A 704 -11.05 21.22 29.70
#